data_AF-A0A438HH17-F1
#
_entry.id   AF-A0A438HH17-F1
#
_cell.length_a   1.000
_cell.length_b   1.000
_cell.length_c   1.000
_cell.angle_alpha   90.00
_cell.angle_beta   90.00
_cell.angle_gamma   90.00
#
_symmetry.space_group_name_H-M   'P 1'
#
loop_
_entity.id
_entity.type
_entity.pdbx_description
1 polymer ?
#
loop_
_entity_poly.entity_id
_entity_poly.type
_entity_poly.pdbx_seq_one_letter_code
_entity_poly.pdbx_strand_id
1 'polypeptide(L)'
;MASAAIVSSLRRRRSPSLEAFLAPVDLNEVALVRTLATISMELIFAFSDRPWPFQRKNSRSLIRKIEVFLVLLEFLRDCNLSLPSAAVLCFKELYLLLYRSKILLDYCLQSSKLWLLLQNQSISGHFHDLNQEISTLLDVFPMEELELTEDIREQLELLQKQVRRAKLFLDKNDEGLRLRLYSFLDDFGSGRIPDPVELRLFFVDRLGIRDAKSCRAEIEFLEEQIYSHEGDVEPNVAVLNGFVALTRYCRFLLFGFEESEVEMSFGIKKPRKGLITQEIGDTFITVPKDFCCPISLDVMRDPVIISTGQTYDRTSISRWMEEGHCSCPKTGQMLAHPRLVPNRALRNLITQWCTAYGITLDPPDSPDSVVETFAAALPTKAAIEANKATAALLVQQLASGSQGAKTVAAREIRLLAKTGKENRAYIAEAGAIPHLLKLLSSPNSVAQENSVTAMLNLSIYDKNKSRIMDEDGCLGLIVEVLIFGHTTEARENAAATLFSLSAVHDYKKRIADEGGAVEALAGLLREGTPRGRKDAVTALFNLSTHTDNCARMVASGAVTALVAALGTEGVAEEAAGALALIVRRPIGAEAVGREEMAVAGLLGMMRCGTPRGKENAVAALLELCRSGGTAATERVLKAPALAGLLQTLLFTGTKRARRKAASLARVFQRCENAALHFGGLGVGYAFARNSSANTDASFSSEVSMQMPISVPVL
;
A
#
# COMPACT_ATOMS: atom_id res chain seq x y z
N MET A 1 -17.61 25.10 -18.03
CA MET A 1 -16.88 23.81 -18.13
C MET A 1 -15.35 23.96 -18.11
N ALA A 2 -14.76 25.09 -18.52
CA ALA A 2 -13.31 25.32 -18.39
C ALA A 2 -12.82 25.46 -16.92
N SER A 3 -13.63 26.00 -16.00
CA SER A 3 -13.24 26.17 -14.59
C SER A 3 -13.08 24.87 -13.78
N ALA A 4 -13.64 23.75 -14.23
CA ALA A 4 -13.49 22.47 -13.54
C ALA A 4 -12.08 21.87 -13.73
N ALA A 5 -11.38 22.26 -14.81
CA ALA A 5 -10.02 21.80 -15.10
C ALA A 5 -8.96 22.55 -14.26
N ILE A 6 -9.15 23.85 -14.02
CA ILE A 6 -8.24 24.71 -13.24
C ILE A 6 -8.11 24.22 -11.78
N VAL A 7 -9.19 23.69 -11.21
CA VAL A 7 -9.24 23.20 -9.81
C VAL A 7 -8.91 21.70 -9.72
N SER A 8 -8.74 21.01 -10.84
CA SER A 8 -8.35 19.60 -10.88
C SER A 8 -6.86 19.39 -10.59
N SER A 9 -6.02 20.30 -11.07
CA SER A 9 -4.54 20.27 -10.96
C SER A 9 -4.03 20.73 -9.59
N LEU A 10 -4.68 21.72 -8.95
CA LEU A 10 -4.25 22.35 -7.69
C LEU A 10 -4.72 21.61 -6.40
N ARG A 11 -5.11 20.33 -6.50
CA ARG A 11 -5.94 19.63 -5.52
C ARG A 11 -5.23 19.26 -4.20
N ARG A 12 -5.99 19.45 -3.11
CA ARG A 12 -6.15 18.51 -1.95
C ARG A 12 -5.20 18.61 -0.73
N ARG A 13 -5.09 19.79 -0.11
CA ARG A 13 -5.02 19.86 1.38
C ARG A 13 -6.23 20.48 2.05
N ARG A 14 -6.99 21.32 1.34
CA ARG A 14 -8.36 21.72 1.69
C ARG A 14 -9.25 21.39 0.51
N SER A 15 -10.32 20.63 0.73
CA SER A 15 -11.46 20.68 -0.19
C SER A 15 -12.01 22.10 -0.13
N PRO A 16 -12.16 22.80 -1.27
CA PRO A 16 -12.91 24.05 -1.27
C PRO A 16 -14.29 23.77 -0.66
N SER A 17 -14.80 24.67 0.18
CA SER A 17 -16.20 24.60 0.64
C SER A 17 -17.13 24.56 -0.58
N LEU A 18 -18.33 24.01 -0.44
CA LEU A 18 -19.32 23.97 -1.55
C LEU A 18 -19.54 25.38 -2.14
N GLU A 19 -19.43 26.39 -1.29
CA GLU A 19 -19.46 27.83 -1.59
C GLU A 19 -18.39 28.27 -2.62
N ALA A 20 -17.25 27.56 -2.72
CA ALA A 20 -16.21 27.83 -3.71
C ALA A 20 -16.65 27.61 -5.16
N PHE A 21 -17.67 26.79 -5.36
CA PHE A 21 -18.11 26.32 -6.67
C PHE A 21 -19.46 26.92 -7.08
N LEU A 22 -20.17 27.53 -6.15
CA LEU A 22 -21.49 28.10 -6.35
C LEU A 22 -21.47 29.55 -5.89
N ALA A 23 -21.63 30.48 -6.82
CA ALA A 23 -21.90 31.87 -6.46
C ALA A 23 -23.18 31.92 -5.61
N PRO A 24 -23.25 32.77 -4.58
CA PRO A 24 -24.43 32.85 -3.73
C PRO A 24 -25.67 33.17 -4.57
N VAL A 25 -26.65 32.27 -4.57
CA VAL A 25 -27.84 32.38 -5.42
C VAL A 25 -28.87 33.32 -4.80
N ASP A 26 -28.88 33.45 -3.47
CA ASP A 26 -29.94 34.10 -2.68
C ASP A 26 -29.49 35.38 -1.92
N LEU A 27 -28.30 35.91 -2.20
CA LEU A 27 -27.84 37.13 -1.52
C LEU A 27 -28.48 38.38 -2.13
N ASN A 28 -29.06 39.22 -1.27
CA ASN A 28 -29.44 40.59 -1.61
C ASN A 28 -28.20 41.41 -2.02
N GLU A 29 -28.38 42.43 -2.88
CA GLU A 29 -27.32 43.27 -3.46
C GLU A 29 -26.34 43.81 -2.40
N VAL A 30 -26.87 44.37 -1.31
CA VAL A 30 -26.08 44.89 -0.18
C VAL A 30 -25.31 43.79 0.54
N ALA A 31 -25.91 42.60 0.68
CA ALA A 31 -25.26 41.46 1.33
C ALA A 31 -24.13 40.89 0.46
N LEU A 32 -24.28 40.92 -0.87
CA LEU A 32 -23.26 40.49 -1.82
C LEU A 32 -22.02 41.39 -1.74
N VAL A 33 -22.19 42.72 -1.82
CA VAL A 33 -21.09 43.69 -1.72
C VAL A 33 -20.37 43.57 -0.37
N ARG A 34 -21.13 43.47 0.73
CA ARG A 34 -20.54 43.29 2.07
C ARG A 34 -19.73 41.99 2.16
N THR A 35 -20.24 40.90 1.62
CA THR A 35 -19.54 39.60 1.61
C THR A 35 -18.24 39.67 0.81
N LEU A 36 -18.27 40.29 -0.38
CA LEU A 36 -17.09 40.50 -1.22
C LEU A 36 -16.03 41.36 -0.53
N ALA A 37 -16.44 42.44 0.15
CA ALA A 37 -15.53 43.30 0.90
C ALA A 37 -14.86 42.51 2.03
N THR A 38 -15.63 41.73 2.81
CA THR A 38 -15.09 40.88 3.88
C THR A 38 -14.09 39.86 3.34
N ILE A 39 -14.44 39.12 2.28
CA ILE A 39 -13.53 38.12 1.67
C ILE A 39 -12.24 38.78 1.16
N SER A 40 -12.35 39.96 0.54
CA SER A 40 -11.20 40.71 0.04
C SER A 40 -10.28 41.15 1.19
N MET A 41 -10.84 41.68 2.28
CA MET A 41 -10.07 42.02 3.49
C MET A 41 -9.38 40.81 4.09
N GLU A 42 -10.09 39.69 4.25
CA GLU A 42 -9.53 38.44 4.78
C GLU A 42 -8.36 37.94 3.93
N LEU A 43 -8.48 38.00 2.60
CA LEU A 43 -7.43 37.65 1.67
C LEU A 43 -6.21 38.54 1.83
N ILE A 44 -6.39 39.85 1.80
CA ILE A 44 -5.28 40.81 1.95
C ILE A 44 -4.58 40.60 3.30
N PHE A 45 -5.35 40.51 4.39
CA PHE A 45 -4.81 40.27 5.72
C PHE A 45 -4.05 38.94 5.83
N ALA A 46 -4.55 37.87 5.20
CA ALA A 46 -3.91 36.56 5.25
C ALA A 46 -2.56 36.51 4.50
N PHE A 47 -2.42 37.31 3.42
CA PHE A 47 -1.37 37.11 2.42
C PHE A 47 -0.40 38.28 2.20
N SER A 48 -0.71 39.51 2.57
CA SER A 48 0.12 40.70 2.27
C SER A 48 1.52 40.68 2.89
N ASP A 49 1.64 40.27 4.16
CA ASP A 49 2.91 40.27 4.91
C ASP A 49 3.63 38.91 4.93
N ARG A 50 3.15 37.94 4.14
CA ARG A 50 3.74 36.60 4.14
C ARG A 50 5.04 36.53 3.32
N PRO A 51 6.09 35.84 3.81
CA PRO A 51 7.27 35.56 3.01
C PRO A 51 6.94 34.47 1.97
N TRP A 52 7.06 34.84 0.70
CA TRP A 52 6.85 33.92 -0.43
C TRP A 52 8.18 33.30 -0.86
N PRO A 53 8.35 31.96 -0.77
CA PRO A 53 9.59 31.31 -1.23
C PRO A 53 9.77 31.43 -2.75
N PHE A 54 8.68 31.29 -3.51
CA PHE A 54 8.61 31.42 -4.98
C PHE A 54 7.36 32.19 -5.39
N GLN A 55 7.25 32.58 -6.66
CA GLN A 55 6.08 33.28 -7.21
C GLN A 55 5.77 34.64 -6.57
N ARG A 56 6.74 35.24 -5.85
CA ARG A 56 6.56 36.46 -5.05
C ARG A 56 5.94 37.63 -5.81
N LYS A 57 6.36 37.84 -7.07
CA LYS A 57 5.82 38.93 -7.91
C LYS A 57 4.38 38.67 -8.34
N ASN A 58 4.06 37.43 -8.71
CA ASN A 58 2.71 37.03 -9.12
C ASN A 58 1.73 37.14 -7.94
N SER A 59 2.09 36.61 -6.77
CA SER A 59 1.27 36.72 -5.55
C SER A 59 1.04 38.18 -5.14
N ARG A 60 2.10 39.00 -5.09
CA ARG A 60 1.97 40.44 -4.76
C ARG A 60 1.15 41.21 -5.77
N SER A 61 1.29 40.88 -7.06
CA SER A 61 0.50 41.51 -8.11
C SER A 61 -0.98 41.17 -7.96
N LEU A 62 -1.33 39.91 -7.66
CA LEU A 62 -2.71 39.50 -7.43
C LEU A 62 -3.32 40.19 -6.21
N ILE A 63 -2.59 40.21 -5.08
CA ILE A 63 -3.05 40.86 -3.84
C ILE A 63 -3.32 42.36 -4.07
N ARG A 64 -2.42 43.07 -4.77
CA ARG A 64 -2.63 44.49 -5.12
C ARG A 64 -3.86 44.73 -5.99
N LYS A 65 -4.20 43.79 -6.87
CA LYS A 65 -5.42 43.89 -7.68
C LYS A 65 -6.67 43.70 -6.82
N ILE A 66 -6.61 42.79 -5.84
CA ILE A 66 -7.67 42.60 -4.85
C ILE A 66 -7.82 43.83 -3.95
N GLU A 67 -6.73 44.52 -3.59
CA GLU A 67 -6.77 45.80 -2.87
C GLU A 67 -7.56 46.87 -3.65
N VAL A 68 -7.39 46.97 -4.97
CA VAL A 68 -8.17 47.90 -5.81
C VAL A 68 -9.66 47.54 -5.81
N PHE A 69 -10.00 46.25 -5.89
CA PHE A 69 -11.39 45.81 -5.78
C PHE A 69 -11.98 46.09 -4.38
N LEU A 70 -11.19 45.98 -3.32
CA LEU A 70 -11.64 46.29 -1.96
C LEU A 70 -12.04 47.77 -1.85
N VAL A 71 -11.25 48.70 -2.40
CA VAL A 71 -11.59 50.14 -2.40
C VAL A 71 -12.94 50.40 -3.09
N LEU A 72 -13.19 49.78 -4.23
CA LEU A 72 -14.49 49.84 -4.91
C LEU A 72 -15.63 49.30 -4.04
N LEU A 73 -15.42 48.13 -3.41
CA LEU A 73 -16.46 47.46 -2.62
C LEU A 73 -16.78 48.22 -1.32
N GLU A 74 -15.80 48.88 -0.70
CA GLU A 74 -16.02 49.73 0.48
C GLU A 74 -16.84 50.97 0.11
N PHE A 75 -16.53 51.62 -1.01
CA PHE A 75 -17.34 52.73 -1.52
C PHE A 75 -18.80 52.31 -1.77
N LEU A 76 -19.01 51.21 -2.50
CA LEU A 76 -20.35 50.72 -2.80
C LEU A 76 -21.10 50.21 -1.56
N ARG A 77 -20.40 49.82 -0.49
CA ARG A 77 -21.03 49.44 0.78
C ARG A 77 -21.62 50.65 1.50
N ASP A 78 -20.96 51.80 1.39
CA ASP A 78 -21.34 53.03 2.07
C ASP A 78 -22.40 53.82 1.28
N CYS A 79 -22.51 53.55 -0.03
CA CYS A 79 -23.57 54.05 -0.90
C CYS A 79 -24.81 53.13 -0.90
N ASN A 80 -25.98 53.62 -0.50
CA ASN A 80 -27.27 52.90 -0.62
C ASN A 80 -27.79 52.87 -2.08
N LEU A 81 -26.95 52.50 -3.05
CA LEU A 81 -27.29 52.45 -4.48
C LEU A 81 -27.95 51.11 -4.84
N SER A 82 -28.95 51.15 -5.73
CA SER A 82 -29.45 49.94 -6.40
C SER A 82 -28.49 49.57 -7.51
N LEU A 83 -28.01 48.32 -7.50
CA LEU A 83 -27.00 47.87 -8.45
C LEU A 83 -27.65 47.42 -9.77
N PRO A 84 -27.11 47.84 -10.93
CA PRO A 84 -27.54 47.29 -12.21
C PRO A 84 -27.39 45.76 -12.25
N SER A 85 -28.27 45.07 -12.97
CA SER A 85 -28.23 43.60 -13.11
C SER A 85 -26.88 43.10 -13.66
N ALA A 86 -26.26 43.88 -14.54
CA ALA A 86 -24.91 43.63 -15.06
C ALA A 86 -23.84 43.71 -13.96
N ALA A 87 -23.93 44.68 -13.04
CA ALA A 87 -23.02 44.83 -11.91
C ALA A 87 -23.16 43.65 -10.93
N VAL A 88 -24.39 43.23 -10.65
CA VAL A 88 -24.67 42.05 -9.79
C VAL A 88 -24.05 40.78 -10.37
N LEU A 89 -24.14 40.57 -11.69
CA LEU A 89 -23.50 39.43 -12.35
C LEU A 89 -21.97 39.50 -12.23
N CYS A 90 -21.37 40.67 -12.47
CA CYS A 90 -19.92 40.88 -12.32
C CYS A 90 -19.47 40.61 -10.88
N PHE A 91 -20.25 41.00 -9.87
CA PHE A 91 -19.94 40.73 -8.47
C PHE A 91 -20.05 39.24 -8.11
N LYS A 92 -20.98 38.50 -8.73
CA LYS A 92 -21.03 37.03 -8.58
C LYS A 92 -19.80 36.34 -9.20
N GLU A 93 -19.31 36.82 -10.33
CA GLU A 93 -18.06 36.33 -10.91
C GLU A 93 -16.83 36.74 -10.08
N LEU A 94 -16.82 37.96 -9.53
CA LEU A 94 -15.77 38.43 -8.62
C LEU A 94 -15.68 37.53 -7.38
N TYR A 95 -16.82 37.08 -6.85
CA TYR A 95 -16.86 36.14 -5.73
C TYR A 95 -16.10 34.85 -6.04
N LEU A 96 -16.36 34.24 -7.19
CA LEU A 96 -15.67 33.03 -7.64
C LEU A 96 -14.16 33.31 -7.85
N LEU A 97 -13.84 34.47 -8.42
CA LEU A 97 -12.46 34.90 -8.67
C LEU A 97 -11.67 35.07 -7.36
N LEU A 98 -12.25 35.69 -6.34
CA LEU A 98 -11.63 35.85 -5.02
C LEU A 98 -11.40 34.48 -4.36
N TYR A 99 -12.34 33.56 -4.48
CA TYR A 99 -12.16 32.21 -3.93
C TYR A 99 -11.05 31.45 -4.66
N ARG A 100 -11.00 31.51 -6.01
CA ARG A 100 -9.89 30.91 -6.78
C ARG A 100 -8.54 31.54 -6.43
N SER A 101 -8.52 32.85 -6.23
CA SER A 101 -7.33 33.58 -5.75
C SER A 101 -6.89 33.06 -4.39
N LYS A 102 -7.83 32.85 -3.45
CA LYS A 102 -7.56 32.24 -2.14
C LYS A 102 -6.91 30.88 -2.27
N ILE A 103 -7.49 29.99 -3.08
CA ILE A 103 -6.98 28.63 -3.30
C ILE A 103 -5.55 28.67 -3.84
N LEU A 104 -5.29 29.50 -4.86
CA LEU A 104 -3.97 29.58 -5.48
C LEU A 104 -2.91 30.13 -4.51
N LEU A 105 -3.25 31.16 -3.73
CA LEU A 105 -2.36 31.73 -2.73
C LEU A 105 -2.09 30.75 -1.57
N ASP A 106 -3.12 30.09 -1.04
CA ASP A 106 -2.99 29.03 -0.02
C ASP A 106 -2.11 27.89 -0.53
N TYR A 107 -2.33 27.46 -1.78
CA TYR A 107 -1.53 26.41 -2.42
C TYR A 107 -0.05 26.77 -2.48
N CYS A 108 0.27 28.02 -2.84
CA CYS A 108 1.64 28.51 -2.90
C CYS A 108 2.32 28.58 -1.52
N LEU A 109 1.57 28.82 -0.43
CA LEU A 109 2.13 28.85 0.92
C LEU A 109 2.27 27.48 1.57
N GLN A 110 1.37 26.54 1.26
CA GLN A 110 1.34 25.22 1.90
C GLN A 110 2.19 24.17 1.17
N SER A 111 2.60 24.45 -0.06
CA SER A 111 3.40 23.56 -0.88
C SER A 111 4.87 23.55 -0.47
N SER A 112 5.54 22.43 -0.71
CA SER A 112 6.99 22.32 -0.53
C SER A 112 7.74 23.15 -1.57
N LYS A 113 8.96 23.58 -1.23
CA LYS A 113 9.79 24.44 -2.08
C LYS A 113 10.17 23.75 -3.39
N LEU A 114 10.55 22.48 -3.30
CA LEU A 114 10.88 21.69 -4.48
C LEU A 114 9.66 21.53 -5.40
N TRP A 115 8.49 21.25 -4.82
CA TRP A 115 7.27 21.13 -5.60
C TRP A 115 6.90 22.43 -6.33
N LEU A 116 6.99 23.57 -5.67
CA LEU A 116 6.73 24.88 -6.29
C LEU A 116 7.68 25.16 -7.46
N LEU A 117 8.95 24.77 -7.35
CA LEU A 117 9.91 24.90 -8.45
C LEU A 117 9.57 23.96 -9.61
N LEU A 118 9.18 22.72 -9.33
CA LEU A 118 8.79 21.77 -10.37
C LEU A 118 7.52 22.23 -11.10
N GLN A 119 6.58 22.85 -10.39
CA GLN A 119 5.33 23.39 -10.92
C GLN A 119 5.41 24.86 -11.36
N ASN A 120 6.61 25.46 -11.41
CA ASN A 120 6.79 26.91 -11.62
C ASN A 120 5.97 27.45 -12.79
N GLN A 121 6.07 26.78 -13.94
CA GLN A 121 5.40 27.19 -15.17
C GLN A 121 3.87 27.03 -15.09
N SER A 122 3.39 25.92 -14.52
CA SER A 122 1.96 25.67 -14.32
C SER A 122 1.33 26.70 -13.38
N ILE A 123 1.97 26.97 -12.24
CA ILE A 123 1.50 27.94 -11.24
C ILE A 123 1.47 29.35 -11.83
N SER A 124 2.52 29.77 -12.54
CA SER A 124 2.51 31.06 -13.23
C SER A 124 1.42 31.14 -14.30
N GLY A 125 1.11 30.03 -14.97
CA GLY A 125 -0.04 29.89 -15.86
C GLY A 125 -1.36 30.21 -15.15
N HIS A 126 -1.61 29.61 -13.99
CA HIS A 126 -2.82 29.87 -13.21
C HIS A 126 -2.94 31.34 -12.76
N PHE A 127 -1.83 31.99 -12.38
CA PHE A 127 -1.83 33.43 -12.10
C PHE A 127 -2.16 34.26 -13.34
N HIS A 128 -1.71 33.83 -14.52
CA HIS A 128 -2.05 34.46 -15.78
C HIS A 128 -3.52 34.29 -16.13
N ASP A 129 -4.08 33.09 -15.93
CA ASP A 129 -5.50 32.81 -16.16
C ASP A 129 -6.40 33.69 -15.27
N LEU A 130 -6.06 33.83 -13.98
CA LEU A 130 -6.76 34.75 -13.08
C LEU A 130 -6.66 36.21 -13.55
N ASN A 131 -5.51 36.62 -14.10
CA ASN A 131 -5.41 37.96 -14.68
C ASN A 131 -6.31 38.11 -15.91
N GLN A 132 -6.43 37.09 -16.77
CA GLN A 132 -7.37 37.13 -17.89
C GLN A 132 -8.83 37.21 -17.40
N GLU A 133 -9.19 36.46 -16.35
CA GLU A 133 -10.51 36.54 -15.73
C GLU A 133 -10.79 37.97 -15.20
N ILE A 134 -9.83 38.61 -14.51
CA ILE A 134 -9.94 40.02 -14.08
C ILE A 134 -10.14 40.94 -15.30
N SER A 135 -9.43 40.72 -16.41
CA SER A 135 -9.59 41.52 -17.63
C SER A 135 -11.02 41.43 -18.14
N THR A 136 -11.52 40.20 -18.30
CA THR A 136 -12.86 39.94 -18.84
C THR A 136 -13.95 40.53 -17.94
N LEU A 137 -13.75 40.48 -16.61
CA LEU A 137 -14.68 41.07 -15.66
C LEU A 137 -14.73 42.59 -15.80
N LEU A 138 -13.57 43.26 -15.87
CA LEU A 138 -13.51 44.72 -16.01
C LEU A 138 -13.99 45.20 -17.38
N ASP A 139 -13.88 44.38 -18.43
CA ASP A 139 -14.37 44.70 -19.77
C ASP A 139 -15.89 44.75 -19.87
N VAL A 140 -16.59 44.01 -19.00
CA VAL A 140 -18.06 43.95 -18.95
C VAL A 140 -18.63 44.77 -17.78
N PHE A 141 -17.77 45.28 -16.88
CA PHE A 141 -18.19 46.00 -15.69
C PHE A 141 -18.84 47.36 -16.03
N PRO A 142 -20.07 47.66 -15.56
CA PRO A 142 -20.81 48.86 -15.96
C PRO A 142 -20.34 50.11 -15.19
N MET A 143 -19.15 50.62 -15.52
CA MET A 143 -18.53 51.78 -14.84
C MET A 143 -19.29 53.09 -15.03
N GLU A 144 -20.06 53.24 -16.11
CA GLU A 144 -20.83 54.47 -16.40
C GLU A 144 -22.17 54.50 -15.65
N GLU A 145 -22.74 53.34 -15.35
CA GLU A 145 -24.04 53.21 -14.65
C GLU A 145 -23.88 53.27 -13.12
N LEU A 146 -22.69 52.98 -12.63
CA LEU A 146 -22.33 53.14 -11.22
C LEU A 146 -21.80 54.57 -11.06
N GLU A 147 -22.47 55.39 -10.26
CA GLU A 147 -22.09 56.78 -9.92
C GLU A 147 -20.79 56.83 -9.06
N LEU A 148 -19.71 56.25 -9.59
CA LEU A 148 -18.40 56.16 -8.95
C LEU A 148 -17.74 57.54 -8.90
N THR A 149 -16.99 57.80 -7.82
CA THR A 149 -16.10 58.96 -7.76
C THR A 149 -14.99 58.86 -8.80
N GLU A 150 -14.49 60.01 -9.27
CA GLU A 150 -13.40 60.07 -10.25
C GLU A 150 -12.17 59.27 -9.81
N ASP A 151 -11.80 59.34 -8.52
CA ASP A 151 -10.65 58.57 -7.97
C ASP A 151 -10.81 57.05 -8.15
N ILE A 152 -12.00 56.50 -7.90
CA ILE A 152 -12.27 55.06 -8.02
C ILE A 152 -12.35 54.66 -9.49
N ARG A 153 -12.99 55.49 -10.31
CA ARG A 153 -13.06 55.31 -11.78
C ARG A 153 -11.65 55.22 -12.37
N GLU A 154 -10.78 56.18 -12.05
CA GLU A 154 -9.39 56.20 -12.53
C GLU A 154 -8.61 54.95 -12.08
N GLN A 155 -8.79 54.50 -10.83
CA GLN A 155 -8.15 53.27 -10.33
C GLN A 155 -8.59 52.03 -11.11
N LEU A 156 -9.89 51.89 -11.40
CA LEU A 156 -10.42 50.76 -12.17
C LEU A 156 -9.99 50.79 -13.63
N GLU A 157 -10.00 51.96 -14.28
CA GLU A 157 -9.51 52.11 -15.64
C GLU A 157 -8.02 51.81 -15.77
N LEU A 158 -7.23 52.23 -14.77
CA LEU A 158 -5.80 51.92 -14.71
C LEU A 158 -5.60 50.41 -14.55
N LEU A 159 -6.35 49.78 -13.65
CA LEU A 159 -6.32 48.34 -13.46
C LEU A 159 -6.70 47.60 -14.75
N GLN A 160 -7.76 48.01 -15.43
CA GLN A 160 -8.20 47.43 -16.70
C GLN A 160 -7.09 47.52 -17.77
N LYS A 161 -6.46 48.69 -17.93
CA LYS A 161 -5.33 48.90 -18.86
C LYS A 161 -4.13 48.01 -18.51
N GLN A 162 -3.81 47.86 -17.22
CA GLN A 162 -2.70 47.03 -16.76
C GLN A 162 -2.94 45.55 -17.01
N VAL A 163 -4.15 45.07 -16.70
CA VAL A 163 -4.51 43.66 -16.81
C VAL A 163 -4.61 43.23 -18.29
N ARG A 164 -5.19 44.07 -19.17
CA ARG A 164 -5.21 43.81 -20.63
C ARG A 164 -3.82 43.67 -21.25
N ARG A 165 -2.82 44.35 -20.69
CA ARG A 165 -1.42 44.30 -21.16
C ARG A 165 -0.58 43.22 -20.48
N ALA A 166 -1.11 42.56 -19.45
CA ALA A 166 -0.37 41.60 -18.66
C ALA A 166 -0.07 40.34 -19.47
N LYS A 167 1.21 39.99 -19.59
CA LYS A 167 1.67 38.73 -20.18
C LYS A 167 1.96 37.71 -19.08
N LEU A 168 2.02 36.44 -19.46
CA LEU A 168 2.52 35.37 -18.58
C LEU A 168 3.89 35.78 -18.03
N PHE A 169 4.01 35.85 -16.71
CA PHE A 169 5.25 36.21 -16.03
C PHE A 169 5.87 34.98 -15.36
N LEU A 170 7.05 34.59 -15.86
CA LEU A 170 7.90 33.57 -15.28
C LEU A 170 9.11 34.26 -14.63
N ASP A 171 9.33 34.04 -13.32
CA ASP A 171 10.50 34.59 -12.66
C ASP A 171 11.76 33.86 -13.16
N LYS A 172 12.68 34.62 -13.76
CA LYS A 172 13.93 34.07 -14.32
C LYS A 172 14.82 33.41 -13.25
N ASN A 173 14.74 33.87 -12.01
CA ASN A 173 15.51 33.28 -10.91
C ASN A 173 14.92 31.91 -10.52
N ASP A 174 13.60 31.83 -10.38
CA ASP A 174 12.87 30.59 -10.06
C ASP A 174 13.10 29.57 -11.18
N GLU A 175 13.07 30.02 -12.43
CA GLU A 175 13.33 29.17 -13.60
C GLU A 175 14.79 28.70 -13.66
N GLY A 176 15.75 29.56 -13.32
CA GLY A 176 17.16 29.18 -13.20
C GLY A 176 17.39 28.13 -12.11
N LEU A 177 16.68 28.24 -10.96
CA LEU A 177 16.73 27.24 -9.90
C LEU A 177 16.10 25.91 -10.33
N ARG A 178 14.98 25.97 -11.06
CA ARG A 178 14.33 24.78 -11.64
C ARG A 178 15.28 24.04 -12.58
N LEU A 179 15.86 24.73 -13.56
CA LEU A 179 16.81 24.13 -14.50
C LEU A 179 18.04 23.55 -13.79
N ARG A 180 18.53 24.24 -12.75
CA ARG A 180 19.65 23.72 -11.94
C ARG A 180 19.28 22.43 -11.20
N LEU A 181 18.06 22.36 -10.64
CA LEU A 181 17.56 21.13 -10.00
C LEU A 181 17.50 19.95 -10.98
N TYR A 182 17.02 20.19 -12.21
CA TYR A 182 17.03 19.16 -13.26
C TYR A 182 18.46 18.74 -13.65
N SER A 183 19.41 19.68 -13.73
CA SER A 183 20.79 19.33 -14.07
C SER A 183 21.44 18.36 -13.08
N PHE A 184 21.13 18.47 -11.79
CA PHE A 184 21.61 17.50 -10.80
C PHE A 184 20.98 16.11 -10.98
N LEU A 185 19.72 16.06 -11.40
CA LEU A 185 19.07 14.79 -11.72
C LEU A 185 19.68 14.16 -12.99
N ASP A 186 20.00 14.97 -14.00
CA ASP A 186 20.67 14.54 -15.22
C ASP A 186 22.09 14.02 -14.95
N ASP A 187 22.82 14.65 -14.01
CA ASP A 187 24.13 14.17 -13.57
C ASP A 187 24.03 12.73 -13.03
N PHE A 188 23.07 12.46 -12.14
CA PHE A 188 22.81 11.08 -11.70
C PHE A 188 22.40 10.16 -12.87
N GLY A 189 21.58 10.64 -13.81
CA GLY A 189 21.23 9.90 -15.03
C GLY A 189 22.44 9.53 -15.90
N SER A 190 23.45 10.38 -15.91
CA SER A 190 24.75 10.14 -16.57
C SER A 190 25.69 9.23 -15.77
N GLY A 191 25.35 8.90 -14.51
CA GLY A 191 26.20 8.13 -13.60
C GLY A 191 27.24 8.97 -12.86
N ARG A 192 27.12 10.30 -12.87
CA ARG A 192 27.99 11.23 -12.14
C ARG A 192 27.30 11.67 -10.86
N ILE A 193 27.98 11.56 -9.73
CA ILE A 193 27.48 12.08 -8.46
C ILE A 193 27.75 13.60 -8.43
N PRO A 194 26.73 14.46 -8.21
CA PRO A 194 26.93 15.90 -8.12
C PRO A 194 27.86 16.30 -6.97
N ASP A 195 28.59 17.40 -7.15
CA ASP A 195 29.53 17.92 -6.14
C ASP A 195 28.77 18.30 -4.84
N PRO A 196 29.18 17.76 -3.67
CA PRO A 196 28.61 18.13 -2.37
C PRO A 196 28.59 19.64 -2.08
N VAL A 197 29.59 20.39 -2.55
CA VAL A 197 29.64 21.85 -2.33
C VAL A 197 28.55 22.56 -3.12
N GLU A 198 28.34 22.18 -4.37
CA GLU A 198 27.27 22.72 -5.20
C GLU A 198 25.88 22.35 -4.68
N LEU A 199 25.70 21.11 -4.21
CA LEU A 199 24.45 20.67 -3.57
C LEU A 199 24.17 21.49 -2.30
N ARG A 200 25.20 21.78 -1.50
CA ARG A 200 25.05 22.63 -0.30
C ARG A 200 24.64 24.05 -0.66
N LEU A 201 25.33 24.69 -1.61
CA LEU A 201 25.00 26.03 -2.11
C LEU A 201 23.55 26.08 -2.62
N PHE A 202 23.10 25.04 -3.31
CA PHE A 202 21.74 24.98 -3.84
C PHE A 202 20.68 24.75 -2.76
N PHE A 203 20.77 23.66 -1.99
CA PHE A 203 19.73 23.29 -1.01
C PHE A 203 19.72 24.23 0.21
N VAL A 204 20.90 24.59 0.74
CA VAL A 204 21.00 25.38 1.97
C VAL A 204 20.88 26.86 1.68
N ASP A 205 21.71 27.39 0.78
CA ASP A 205 21.80 28.85 0.59
C ASP A 205 20.71 29.39 -0.35
N ARG A 206 20.41 28.68 -1.44
CA ARG A 206 19.45 29.15 -2.45
C ARG A 206 18.01 28.75 -2.12
N LEU A 207 17.76 27.49 -1.74
CA LEU A 207 16.42 27.03 -1.35
C LEU A 207 16.09 27.32 0.12
N GLY A 208 17.10 27.51 0.98
CA GLY A 208 16.86 27.75 2.41
C GLY A 208 16.34 26.51 3.14
N ILE A 209 16.73 25.30 2.72
CA ILE A 209 16.51 24.05 3.45
C ILE A 209 17.69 23.88 4.40
N ARG A 210 17.48 24.14 5.69
CA ARG A 210 18.58 24.33 6.65
C ARG A 210 18.86 23.13 7.55
N ASP A 211 17.96 22.16 7.58
CA ASP A 211 18.03 21.05 8.52
C ASP A 211 17.38 19.77 7.92
N ALA A 212 17.68 18.65 8.56
CA ALA A 212 17.19 17.33 8.14
C ALA A 212 15.66 17.21 8.20
N LYS A 213 14.98 17.88 9.14
CA LYS A 213 13.51 17.85 9.30
C LYS A 213 12.82 18.60 8.16
N SER A 214 13.31 19.78 7.81
CA SER A 214 12.89 20.56 6.65
C SER A 214 13.08 19.76 5.36
N CYS A 215 14.22 19.10 5.19
CA CYS A 215 14.47 18.23 4.04
C CYS A 215 13.53 17.00 4.02
N ARG A 216 13.23 16.41 5.19
CA ARG A 216 12.24 15.31 5.32
C ARG A 216 10.85 15.76 4.85
N ALA A 217 10.43 16.95 5.26
CA ALA A 217 9.12 17.49 4.90
C ALA A 217 8.99 17.70 3.37
N GLU A 218 10.06 18.09 2.69
CA GLU A 218 10.10 18.18 1.23
C GLU A 218 9.94 16.79 0.58
N ILE A 219 10.66 15.77 1.08
CA ILE A 219 10.54 14.38 0.60
C ILE A 219 9.12 13.85 0.79
N GLU A 220 8.58 13.96 2.00
CA GLU A 220 7.24 13.49 2.35
C GLU A 220 6.17 14.19 1.51
N PHE A 221 6.33 15.48 1.24
CA PHE A 221 5.41 16.22 0.37
C PHE A 221 5.43 15.67 -1.06
N LEU A 222 6.62 15.44 -1.64
CA LEU A 222 6.74 14.88 -2.99
C LEU A 222 6.16 13.46 -3.06
N GLU A 223 6.42 12.61 -2.06
CA GLU A 223 5.84 11.26 -1.97
C GLU A 223 4.31 11.32 -1.83
N GLU A 224 3.77 12.28 -1.06
CA GLU A 224 2.34 12.54 -0.97
C GLU A 224 1.75 12.94 -2.33
N GLN A 225 2.44 13.77 -3.12
CA GLN A 225 1.99 14.13 -4.47
C GLN A 225 2.03 12.94 -5.42
N ILE A 226 3.05 12.08 -5.34
CA ILE A 226 3.13 10.85 -6.15
C ILE A 226 1.98 9.91 -5.82
N TYR A 227 1.65 9.75 -4.54
CA TYR A 227 0.55 8.90 -4.09
C TYR A 227 -0.83 9.48 -4.45
N SER A 228 -1.01 10.79 -4.33
CA SER A 228 -2.31 11.44 -4.51
C SER A 228 -2.70 11.66 -5.98
N HIS A 229 -1.72 11.72 -6.87
CA HIS A 229 -1.92 11.97 -8.29
C HIS A 229 -1.56 10.75 -9.15
N GLU A 230 -2.51 9.82 -9.28
CA GLU A 230 -2.42 8.67 -10.19
C GLU A 230 -2.50 9.09 -11.67
N GLY A 231 -1.36 9.41 -12.29
CA GLY A 231 -1.14 9.37 -13.75
C GLY A 231 -1.04 10.72 -14.49
N ASP A 232 -1.65 11.79 -13.97
CA ASP A 232 -1.71 13.12 -14.63
C ASP A 232 -0.79 14.16 -13.96
N VAL A 233 0.33 13.73 -13.36
CA VAL A 233 1.30 14.70 -12.81
C VAL A 233 2.31 15.09 -13.87
N GLU A 234 2.48 16.39 -14.03
CA GLU A 234 3.65 16.97 -14.69
C GLU A 234 4.56 17.56 -13.62
N PRO A 235 5.83 17.14 -13.47
CA PRO A 235 6.49 16.09 -14.22
C PRO A 235 6.01 14.69 -13.82
N ASN A 236 6.20 13.71 -14.71
CA ASN A 236 5.71 12.35 -14.51
C ASN A 236 6.23 11.71 -13.21
N VAL A 237 5.55 10.65 -12.77
CA VAL A 237 5.86 9.92 -11.52
C VAL A 237 7.32 9.41 -11.48
N ALA A 238 7.89 9.02 -12.62
CA ALA A 238 9.26 8.53 -12.70
C ALA A 238 10.31 9.63 -12.41
N VAL A 239 10.08 10.83 -12.92
CA VAL A 239 10.91 12.01 -12.67
C VAL A 239 10.77 12.47 -11.22
N LEU A 240 9.54 12.48 -10.68
CA LEU A 240 9.30 12.80 -9.26
C LEU A 240 10.00 11.81 -8.32
N ASN A 241 9.97 10.51 -8.62
CA ASN A 241 10.75 9.51 -7.89
C ASN A 241 12.26 9.78 -7.97
N GLY A 242 12.74 10.31 -9.10
CA GLY A 242 14.11 10.80 -9.25
C GLY A 242 14.44 11.95 -8.31
N PHE A 243 13.58 12.96 -8.21
CA PHE A 243 13.76 14.07 -7.27
C PHE A 243 13.65 13.63 -5.81
N VAL A 244 12.77 12.67 -5.49
CA VAL A 244 12.69 12.06 -4.15
C VAL A 244 14.03 11.37 -3.81
N ALA A 245 14.58 10.57 -4.72
CA ALA A 245 15.88 9.90 -4.54
C ALA A 245 17.03 10.89 -4.36
N LEU A 246 17.09 11.93 -5.20
CA LEU A 246 18.09 13.01 -5.12
C LEU A 246 17.99 13.78 -3.80
N THR A 247 16.77 14.13 -3.39
CA THR A 247 16.55 14.88 -2.14
C THR A 247 16.90 14.02 -0.93
N ARG A 248 16.60 12.71 -0.97
CA ARG A 248 17.01 11.75 0.05
C ARG A 248 18.54 11.62 0.14
N TYR A 249 19.24 11.59 -0.98
CA TYR A 249 20.71 11.64 -1.01
C TYR A 249 21.23 12.92 -0.34
N CYS A 250 20.70 14.08 -0.74
CA CYS A 250 21.11 15.39 -0.19
C CYS A 250 20.82 15.51 1.30
N ARG A 251 19.71 14.92 1.79
CA ARG A 251 19.38 14.90 3.21
C ARG A 251 20.54 14.37 4.05
N PHE A 252 21.05 13.19 3.71
CA PHE A 252 22.11 12.52 4.47
C PHE A 252 23.48 13.12 4.22
N LEU A 253 23.75 13.53 2.97
CA LEU A 253 25.03 14.16 2.62
C LEU A 253 25.23 15.50 3.34
N LEU A 254 24.18 16.34 3.41
CA LEU A 254 24.30 17.73 3.87
C LEU A 254 24.00 17.90 5.35
N PHE A 255 23.04 17.14 5.91
CA PHE A 255 22.56 17.32 7.28
C PHE A 255 22.92 16.16 8.20
N GLY A 256 23.62 15.14 7.69
CA GLY A 256 24.10 14.01 8.47
C GLY A 256 22.97 13.12 9.01
N PHE A 257 23.26 12.48 10.15
CA PHE A 257 22.50 11.37 10.71
C PHE A 257 21.97 11.66 12.12
N GLU A 258 22.00 12.92 12.53
CA GLU A 258 21.54 13.37 13.84
C GLU A 258 20.03 13.62 13.77
N GLU A 259 19.25 12.81 14.47
CA GLU A 259 17.87 13.14 14.82
C GLU A 259 17.77 13.28 16.33
N SER A 260 17.16 14.38 16.78
CA SER A 260 16.68 14.57 18.15
C SER A 260 15.79 13.38 18.53
N GLU A 261 16.17 12.64 19.57
CA GLU A 261 15.65 11.34 20.04
C GLU A 261 14.15 11.29 20.46
N VAL A 262 13.23 12.04 19.86
CA VAL A 262 11.89 12.28 20.46
C VAL A 262 10.68 11.83 19.61
N GLU A 263 10.86 11.04 18.55
CA GLU A 263 9.73 10.30 17.94
C GLU A 263 10.01 8.80 17.87
N MET A 264 10.42 8.26 19.01
CA MET A 264 10.55 6.83 19.24
C MET A 264 9.27 6.25 19.84
N SER A 265 8.22 6.09 19.03
CA SER A 265 7.12 5.18 19.38
C SER A 265 6.18 4.96 18.20
N PHE A 266 5.95 3.69 17.92
CA PHE A 266 4.74 3.10 17.34
C PHE A 266 3.53 4.03 17.31
N GLY A 267 3.41 4.75 16.20
CA GLY A 267 2.25 5.55 15.88
C GLY A 267 1.73 5.09 14.53
N ILE A 268 0.67 4.30 14.54
CA ILE A 268 -0.39 4.37 13.54
C ILE A 268 -0.45 5.83 13.09
N LYS A 269 -0.32 6.07 11.77
CA LYS A 269 -0.49 7.39 11.15
C LYS A 269 -1.66 8.07 11.86
N LYS A 270 -1.40 9.02 12.77
CA LYS A 270 -2.41 10.00 13.11
C LYS A 270 -2.46 10.85 11.84
N PRO A 271 -3.54 10.80 11.03
CA PRO A 271 -3.73 11.89 10.10
C PRO A 271 -3.71 13.14 10.96
N ARG A 272 -2.93 14.16 10.59
CA ARG A 272 -3.07 15.48 11.19
C ARG A 272 -4.56 15.78 11.11
N LYS A 273 -5.25 15.74 12.26
CA LYS A 273 -6.65 16.16 12.39
C LYS A 273 -6.66 17.64 12.07
N GLY A 274 -6.82 17.97 10.80
CA GLY A 274 -7.25 19.28 10.39
C GLY A 274 -8.64 19.50 10.99
N LEU A 275 -8.95 20.75 11.35
CA LEU A 275 -10.24 21.18 11.90
C LEU A 275 -11.49 20.78 11.07
N ILE A 276 -11.30 20.20 9.88
CA ILE A 276 -12.34 19.78 8.92
C ILE A 276 -13.20 18.61 9.45
N THR A 277 -12.66 17.75 10.33
CA THR A 277 -13.42 16.59 10.85
C THR A 277 -14.62 16.97 11.72
N GLN A 278 -14.71 18.21 12.23
CA GLN A 278 -15.85 18.66 13.03
C GLN A 278 -17.00 19.17 12.16
N GLU A 279 -16.73 19.88 11.07
CA GLU A 279 -17.80 20.52 10.27
C GLU A 279 -18.61 19.54 9.42
N ILE A 280 -18.03 18.41 8.96
CA ILE A 280 -18.77 17.39 8.20
C ILE A 280 -19.63 16.51 9.13
N GLY A 281 -19.24 16.38 10.40
CA GLY A 281 -19.94 15.54 11.38
C GLY A 281 -21.32 16.06 11.77
N ASP A 282 -21.54 17.37 11.65
CA ASP A 282 -22.75 18.04 12.14
C ASP A 282 -23.87 18.15 11.09
N THR A 283 -23.63 17.83 9.82
CA THR A 283 -24.63 18.09 8.74
C THR A 283 -25.38 16.85 8.21
N PHE A 284 -24.92 15.60 8.44
CA PHE A 284 -25.58 14.42 7.84
C PHE A 284 -25.66 13.21 8.78
N ILE A 285 -26.76 13.12 9.57
CA ILE A 285 -27.11 11.96 10.41
C ILE A 285 -27.50 10.72 9.56
N THR A 286 -27.68 10.88 8.24
CA THR A 286 -28.10 9.81 7.30
C THR A 286 -27.19 9.77 6.07
N VAL A 287 -27.01 8.57 5.48
CA VAL A 287 -26.20 8.37 4.25
C VAL A 287 -26.74 9.28 3.13
N PRO A 288 -25.94 10.21 2.57
CA PRO A 288 -26.37 11.03 1.44
C PRO A 288 -26.72 10.15 0.24
N LYS A 289 -27.86 10.42 -0.42
CA LYS A 289 -28.33 9.64 -1.58
C LYS A 289 -27.33 9.65 -2.74
N ASP A 290 -26.51 10.69 -2.85
CA ASP A 290 -25.47 10.82 -3.87
C ASP A 290 -24.27 9.88 -3.63
N PHE A 291 -24.16 9.26 -2.45
CA PHE A 291 -23.11 8.29 -2.13
C PHE A 291 -23.52 6.85 -2.48
N CYS A 292 -24.81 6.62 -2.71
CA CYS A 292 -25.36 5.31 -3.03
C CYS A 292 -25.35 5.05 -4.54
N CYS A 293 -24.95 3.84 -4.94
CA CYS A 293 -25.05 3.41 -6.32
C CYS A 293 -26.53 3.29 -6.72
N PRO A 294 -26.97 3.86 -7.85
CA PRO A 294 -28.36 3.73 -8.28
C PRO A 294 -28.79 2.30 -8.69
N ILE A 295 -27.84 1.36 -8.84
CA ILE A 295 -28.11 -0.06 -9.17
C ILE A 295 -28.18 -0.89 -7.89
N SER A 296 -27.12 -0.90 -7.09
CA SER A 296 -27.07 -1.73 -5.87
C SER A 296 -27.77 -1.09 -4.67
N LEU A 297 -28.04 0.23 -4.71
CA LEU A 297 -28.52 1.05 -3.60
C LEU A 297 -27.55 1.15 -2.40
N ASP A 298 -26.42 0.46 -2.47
CA ASP A 298 -25.34 0.50 -1.48
C ASP A 298 -24.39 1.68 -1.70
N VAL A 299 -23.67 2.07 -0.65
CA VAL A 299 -22.59 3.07 -0.73
C VAL A 299 -21.55 2.63 -1.75
N MET A 300 -21.23 3.50 -2.71
CA MET A 300 -20.26 3.21 -3.77
C MET A 300 -18.84 3.05 -3.21
N ARG A 301 -18.21 1.91 -3.50
CA ARG A 301 -16.82 1.60 -3.12
C ARG A 301 -15.85 2.15 -4.16
N ASP A 302 -16.20 1.98 -5.43
CA ASP A 302 -15.45 2.51 -6.57
C ASP A 302 -16.38 3.25 -7.53
N PRO A 303 -16.74 4.51 -7.24
CA PRO A 303 -17.67 5.27 -8.06
C PRO A 303 -17.06 5.60 -9.43
N VAL A 304 -17.78 5.27 -10.50
CA VAL A 304 -17.43 5.52 -11.91
C VAL A 304 -18.58 6.23 -12.63
N ILE A 305 -18.23 7.18 -13.50
CA ILE A 305 -19.14 7.92 -14.36
C ILE A 305 -19.22 7.24 -15.73
N ILE A 306 -20.45 7.08 -16.22
CA ILE A 306 -20.75 6.65 -17.59
C ILE A 306 -20.96 7.85 -18.52
N SER A 307 -21.07 7.62 -19.84
CA SER A 307 -21.19 8.69 -20.85
C SER A 307 -22.37 9.66 -20.63
N THR A 308 -23.40 9.25 -19.89
CA THR A 308 -24.57 10.09 -19.55
C THR A 308 -24.32 11.00 -18.34
N GLY A 309 -23.13 10.98 -17.74
CA GLY A 309 -22.77 11.79 -16.58
C GLY A 309 -23.25 11.23 -15.23
N GLN A 310 -23.97 10.10 -15.21
CA GLN A 310 -24.40 9.44 -13.97
C GLN A 310 -23.26 8.60 -13.36
N THR A 311 -23.21 8.53 -12.03
CA THR A 311 -22.19 7.77 -11.28
C THR A 311 -22.77 6.49 -10.68
N TYR A 312 -22.02 5.39 -10.75
CA TYR A 312 -22.37 4.06 -10.25
C TYR A 312 -21.16 3.41 -9.58
N ASP A 313 -21.36 2.37 -8.77
CA ASP A 313 -20.25 1.52 -8.37
C ASP A 313 -19.73 0.72 -9.56
N ARG A 314 -18.40 0.62 -9.73
CA ARG A 314 -17.77 -0.07 -10.85
C ARG A 314 -18.31 -1.48 -11.02
N THR A 315 -18.45 -2.24 -9.94
CA THR A 315 -18.87 -3.65 -10.03
C THR A 315 -20.30 -3.78 -10.52
N SER A 316 -21.19 -2.89 -10.07
CA SER A 316 -22.60 -2.90 -10.45
C SER A 316 -22.82 -2.50 -11.91
N ILE A 317 -22.14 -1.45 -12.38
CA ILE A 317 -22.31 -1.00 -13.77
C ILE A 317 -21.57 -1.90 -14.77
N SER A 318 -20.44 -2.52 -14.38
CA SER A 318 -19.73 -3.47 -15.25
C SER A 318 -20.59 -4.70 -15.48
N ARG A 319 -21.20 -5.25 -14.43
CA ARG A 319 -22.15 -6.38 -14.55
C ARG A 319 -23.33 -6.04 -15.47
N TRP A 320 -23.92 -4.85 -15.31
CA TRP A 320 -25.01 -4.39 -16.18
C TRP A 320 -24.63 -4.35 -17.66
N MET A 321 -23.41 -3.91 -17.98
CA MET A 321 -22.91 -3.90 -19.36
C MET A 321 -22.56 -5.31 -19.87
N GLU A 322 -22.01 -6.18 -19.02
CA GLU A 322 -21.69 -7.57 -19.33
C GLU A 322 -22.95 -8.41 -19.63
N GLU A 323 -24.09 -8.06 -19.00
CA GLU A 323 -25.42 -8.64 -19.28
C GLU A 323 -26.01 -8.16 -20.63
N GLY A 324 -25.28 -7.32 -21.39
CA GLY A 324 -25.63 -6.90 -22.74
C GLY A 324 -26.47 -5.61 -22.82
N HIS A 325 -26.60 -4.87 -21.72
CA HIS A 325 -27.37 -3.63 -21.69
C HIS A 325 -26.55 -2.42 -22.15
N CYS A 326 -27.05 -1.72 -23.18
CA CYS A 326 -26.43 -0.50 -23.74
C CYS A 326 -27.11 0.81 -23.27
N SER A 327 -27.89 0.75 -22.20
CA SER A 327 -28.63 1.89 -21.65
C SER A 327 -28.17 2.25 -20.24
N CYS A 328 -28.30 3.53 -19.90
CA CYS A 328 -28.09 4.05 -18.56
C CYS A 328 -29.20 3.54 -17.62
N PRO A 329 -28.87 2.81 -16.54
CA PRO A 329 -29.88 2.23 -15.63
C PRO A 329 -30.82 3.25 -14.99
N LYS A 330 -30.36 4.49 -14.79
CA LYS A 330 -31.13 5.52 -14.07
C LYS A 330 -31.95 6.42 -15.00
N THR A 331 -31.45 6.69 -16.22
CA THR A 331 -32.08 7.64 -17.14
C THR A 331 -32.69 6.98 -18.38
N GLY A 332 -32.44 5.69 -18.61
CA GLY A 332 -32.88 4.97 -19.81
C GLY A 332 -32.19 5.40 -21.11
N GLN A 333 -31.32 6.40 -21.07
CA GLN A 333 -30.61 6.92 -22.25
C GLN A 333 -29.56 5.93 -22.76
N MET A 334 -29.43 5.80 -24.07
CA MET A 334 -28.38 4.98 -24.69
C MET A 334 -26.99 5.54 -24.39
N LEU A 335 -26.05 4.64 -24.09
CA LEU A 335 -24.66 5.00 -23.84
C LEU A 335 -23.95 5.31 -25.16
N ALA A 336 -23.26 6.45 -25.23
CA ALA A 336 -22.45 6.80 -26.39
C ALA A 336 -21.20 5.90 -26.52
N HIS A 337 -20.68 5.44 -25.39
CA HIS A 337 -19.56 4.51 -25.31
C HIS A 337 -19.54 3.77 -23.96
N PRO A 338 -19.00 2.53 -23.89
CA PRO A 338 -18.94 1.75 -22.66
C PRO A 338 -17.81 2.19 -21.70
N ARG A 339 -17.12 3.29 -22.00
CA ARG A 339 -16.00 3.77 -21.18
C ARG A 339 -16.48 4.24 -19.80
N LEU A 340 -15.91 3.63 -18.76
CA LEU A 340 -16.12 4.01 -17.36
C LEU A 340 -15.02 4.99 -16.91
N VAL A 341 -15.41 6.18 -16.49
CA VAL A 341 -14.49 7.23 -16.01
C VAL A 341 -14.52 7.25 -14.47
N PRO A 342 -13.42 6.97 -13.75
CA PRO A 342 -13.43 6.99 -12.29
C PRO A 342 -13.83 8.35 -11.69
N ASN A 343 -14.84 8.37 -10.82
CA ASN A 343 -15.25 9.56 -10.07
C ASN A 343 -14.45 9.66 -8.77
N ARG A 344 -13.17 10.00 -8.92
CA ARG A 344 -12.22 10.08 -7.80
C ARG A 344 -12.60 11.13 -6.74
N ALA A 345 -13.38 12.15 -7.10
CA ALA A 345 -13.86 13.17 -6.15
C ALA A 345 -14.90 12.57 -5.19
N LEU A 346 -15.91 11.88 -5.73
CA LEU A 346 -16.94 11.22 -4.95
C LEU A 346 -16.38 10.10 -4.07
N ARG A 347 -15.43 9.32 -4.59
CA ARG A 347 -14.74 8.26 -3.83
C ARG A 347 -14.10 8.80 -2.55
N ASN A 348 -13.43 9.95 -2.63
CA ASN A 348 -12.79 10.57 -1.46
C ASN A 348 -13.81 11.13 -0.47
N LEU A 349 -14.91 11.72 -0.95
CA LEU A 349 -15.99 12.20 -0.08
C LEU A 349 -16.65 11.05 0.69
N ILE A 350 -16.93 9.93 -0.01
CA ILE A 350 -17.45 8.71 0.61
C ILE A 350 -16.45 8.18 1.65
N THR A 351 -15.16 8.12 1.30
CA THR A 351 -14.11 7.64 2.22
C THR A 351 -14.00 8.52 3.47
N GLN A 352 -14.05 9.85 3.31
CA GLN A 352 -14.00 10.80 4.42
C GLN A 352 -15.24 10.70 5.31
N TRP A 353 -16.42 10.56 4.71
CA TRP A 353 -17.69 10.36 5.42
C TRP A 353 -17.68 9.03 6.20
N CYS A 354 -17.28 7.92 5.57
CA CYS A 354 -17.14 6.63 6.24
C CYS A 354 -16.15 6.69 7.42
N THR A 355 -15.04 7.44 7.26
CA THR A 355 -14.05 7.63 8.34
C THR A 355 -14.61 8.45 9.50
N ALA A 356 -15.41 9.47 9.22
CA ALA A 356 -16.05 10.31 10.24
C ALA A 356 -17.11 9.55 11.06
N TYR A 357 -17.87 8.65 10.42
CA TYR A 357 -18.93 7.86 11.07
C TYR A 357 -18.51 6.44 11.49
N GLY A 358 -17.21 6.11 11.40
CA GLY A 358 -16.67 4.82 11.84
C GLY A 358 -17.11 3.61 10.99
N ILE A 359 -17.56 3.83 9.75
CA ILE A 359 -18.02 2.78 8.84
C ILE A 359 -16.79 2.16 8.17
N THR A 360 -16.55 0.88 8.46
CA THR A 360 -15.44 0.11 7.87
C THR A 360 -15.87 -0.42 6.51
N LEU A 361 -15.22 0.05 5.43
CA LEU A 361 -15.37 -0.55 4.10
C LEU A 361 -14.26 -1.58 3.93
N ASP A 362 -14.62 -2.87 3.89
CA ASP A 362 -13.65 -3.95 3.68
C ASP A 362 -12.91 -3.77 2.33
N PRO A 363 -11.58 -3.95 2.28
CA PRO A 363 -10.84 -3.98 1.02
C PRO A 363 -11.34 -5.15 0.15
N PRO A 364 -11.35 -5.00 -1.19
CA PRO A 364 -11.83 -6.05 -2.08
C PRO A 364 -10.99 -7.34 -1.92
N ASP A 365 -11.69 -8.44 -1.65
CA ASP A 365 -11.16 -9.80 -1.52
C ASP A 365 -10.43 -10.25 -2.80
N SER A 366 -9.10 -10.10 -2.81
CA SER A 366 -8.19 -10.92 -3.59
C SER A 366 -6.79 -10.90 -2.95
N PRO A 367 -6.28 -12.02 -2.43
CA PRO A 367 -4.96 -12.07 -1.78
C PRO A 367 -3.78 -12.03 -2.76
N ASP A 368 -4.03 -11.92 -4.08
CA ASP A 368 -2.98 -11.87 -5.11
C ASP A 368 -2.79 -10.49 -5.78
N SER A 369 -3.47 -9.42 -5.35
CA SER A 369 -3.32 -8.08 -5.98
C SER A 369 -2.64 -7.00 -5.12
N VAL A 370 -2.29 -7.32 -3.87
CA VAL A 370 -1.61 -6.39 -2.94
C VAL A 370 -0.12 -6.17 -3.25
N VAL A 371 0.43 -6.89 -4.24
CA VAL A 371 1.85 -6.77 -4.64
C VAL A 371 2.03 -6.06 -6.00
N GLU A 372 0.98 -5.84 -6.80
CA GLU A 372 1.11 -5.28 -8.16
C GLU A 372 0.10 -4.17 -8.52
N THR A 373 -0.47 -3.46 -7.54
CA THR A 373 -1.30 -2.27 -7.80
C THR A 373 -0.55 -0.97 -7.54
N PHE A 374 0.67 -0.89 -8.06
CA PHE A 374 1.21 0.36 -8.56
C PHE A 374 1.61 0.06 -10.00
N ALA A 375 1.07 0.80 -10.97
CA ALA A 375 1.82 1.03 -12.19
C ALA A 375 3.07 1.83 -11.79
N ALA A 376 4.04 1.14 -11.17
CA ALA A 376 5.32 1.69 -10.80
C ALA A 376 5.98 2.00 -12.14
N ALA A 377 5.90 3.26 -12.55
CA ALA A 377 6.70 3.76 -13.64
C ALA A 377 8.14 3.28 -13.37
N LEU A 378 8.73 2.60 -14.36
CA LEU A 378 10.09 2.06 -14.25
C LEU A 378 11.00 3.14 -13.65
N PRO A 379 11.73 2.84 -12.56
CA PRO A 379 12.57 3.83 -11.91
C PRO A 379 13.57 4.36 -12.93
N THR A 380 13.69 5.68 -13.03
CA THR A 380 14.65 6.31 -13.93
C THR A 380 16.06 5.91 -13.53
N LYS A 381 16.98 5.85 -14.50
CA LYS A 381 18.39 5.60 -14.23
C LYS A 381 18.94 6.58 -13.16
N ALA A 382 18.53 7.85 -13.24
CA ALA A 382 18.88 8.86 -12.24
C ALA A 382 18.40 8.49 -10.83
N ALA A 383 17.16 8.01 -10.67
CA ALA A 383 16.64 7.57 -9.38
C ALA A 383 17.43 6.38 -8.82
N ILE A 384 17.80 5.41 -9.67
CA ILE A 384 18.59 4.24 -9.29
C ILE A 384 19.97 4.67 -8.80
N GLU A 385 20.69 5.50 -9.57
CA GLU A 385 22.03 5.97 -9.19
C GLU A 385 22.02 6.86 -7.93
N ALA A 386 21.02 7.73 -7.77
CA ALA A 386 20.85 8.53 -6.56
C ALA A 386 20.57 7.67 -5.32
N ASN A 387 19.72 6.65 -5.45
CA ASN A 387 19.46 5.73 -4.34
C ASN A 387 20.67 4.82 -4.05
N LYS A 388 21.46 4.45 -5.06
CA LYS A 388 22.72 3.71 -4.90
C LYS A 388 23.77 4.54 -4.15
N ALA A 389 23.92 5.82 -4.50
CA ALA A 389 24.77 6.75 -3.77
C ALA A 389 24.28 6.95 -2.32
N THR A 390 22.96 7.03 -2.12
CA THR A 390 22.36 7.06 -0.78
C THR A 390 22.69 5.81 0.02
N ALA A 391 22.55 4.62 -0.57
CA ALA A 391 22.89 3.37 0.09
C ALA A 391 24.36 3.30 0.50
N ALA A 392 25.29 3.80 -0.34
CA ALA A 392 26.70 3.87 0.01
C ALA A 392 26.95 4.75 1.26
N LEU A 393 26.31 5.92 1.35
CA LEU A 393 26.38 6.77 2.56
C LEU A 393 25.81 6.06 3.80
N LEU A 394 24.68 5.36 3.64
CA LEU A 394 24.05 4.62 4.73
C LEU A 394 24.93 3.47 5.24
N VAL A 395 25.55 2.69 4.33
CA VAL A 395 26.45 1.60 4.71
C VAL A 395 27.71 2.14 5.40
N GLN A 396 28.27 3.25 4.91
CA GLN A 396 29.40 3.90 5.57
C GLN A 396 29.06 4.28 7.03
N GLN A 397 27.87 4.81 7.28
CA GLN A 397 27.44 5.11 8.65
C GLN A 397 27.16 3.88 9.49
N LEU A 398 26.62 2.80 8.89
CA LEU A 398 26.52 1.53 9.61
C LEU A 398 27.90 1.00 10.05
N ALA A 399 28.94 1.25 9.25
CA ALA A 399 30.31 0.84 9.55
C ALA A 399 30.95 1.68 10.66
N SER A 400 30.94 3.02 10.52
CA SER A 400 31.76 3.93 11.36
C SER A 400 30.98 5.00 12.13
N GLY A 401 29.65 5.04 12.03
CA GLY A 401 28.82 6.05 12.70
C GLY A 401 28.67 5.85 14.21
N SER A 402 28.14 6.86 14.89
CA SER A 402 27.68 6.75 16.29
C SER A 402 26.53 5.74 16.42
N GLN A 403 26.20 5.31 17.63
CA GLN A 403 25.11 4.35 17.84
C GLN A 403 23.75 4.91 17.34
N GLY A 404 23.52 6.21 17.53
CA GLY A 404 22.36 6.91 16.97
C GLY A 404 22.38 6.91 15.44
N ALA A 405 23.52 7.26 14.83
CA ALA A 405 23.67 7.28 13.38
C ALA A 405 23.48 5.89 12.75
N LYS A 406 23.99 4.83 13.38
CA LYS A 406 23.78 3.44 12.96
C LYS A 406 22.30 3.05 12.99
N THR A 407 21.58 3.48 14.03
CA THR A 407 20.14 3.23 14.16
C THR A 407 19.35 3.92 13.05
N VAL A 408 19.66 5.19 12.77
CA VAL A 408 19.07 5.96 11.66
C VAL A 408 19.41 5.31 10.32
N ALA A 409 20.67 4.93 10.09
CA ALA A 409 21.08 4.28 8.86
C ALA A 409 20.36 2.94 8.64
N ALA A 410 20.20 2.11 9.68
CA ALA A 410 19.45 0.86 9.59
C ALA A 410 17.98 1.10 9.25
N ARG A 411 17.34 2.11 9.88
CA ARG A 411 15.95 2.51 9.58
C ARG A 411 15.79 2.92 8.12
N GLU A 412 16.70 3.73 7.60
CA GLU A 412 16.62 4.26 6.25
C GLU A 412 16.96 3.19 5.20
N ILE A 413 17.86 2.25 5.49
CA ILE A 413 18.07 1.04 4.67
C ILE A 413 16.81 0.17 4.64
N ARG A 414 16.17 -0.05 5.79
CA ARG A 414 14.89 -0.76 5.87
C ARG A 414 13.84 -0.12 4.96
N LEU A 415 13.71 1.21 4.98
CA LEU A 415 12.77 1.95 4.13
C LEU A 415 13.14 1.85 2.65
N LEU A 416 14.43 2.00 2.31
CA LEU A 416 14.90 1.92 0.93
C LEU A 416 14.69 0.52 0.34
N ALA A 417 14.99 -0.54 1.11
CA ALA A 417 14.79 -1.93 0.71
C ALA A 417 13.31 -2.32 0.56
N LYS A 418 12.37 -1.55 1.12
CA LYS A 418 10.94 -1.73 0.88
C LYS A 418 10.54 -1.32 -0.54
N THR A 419 11.29 -0.41 -1.16
CA THR A 419 10.95 0.21 -2.44
C THR A 419 11.71 -0.44 -3.60
N GLY A 420 11.09 -1.38 -4.33
CA GLY A 420 11.67 -1.96 -5.55
C GLY A 420 12.75 -3.04 -5.34
N LYS A 421 12.93 -3.89 -6.35
CA LYS A 421 13.90 -5.01 -6.33
C LYS A 421 15.34 -4.53 -6.57
N GLU A 422 15.51 -3.46 -7.35
CA GLU A 422 16.81 -2.85 -7.64
C GLU A 422 17.46 -2.36 -6.34
N ASN A 423 16.67 -1.74 -5.47
CA ASN A 423 17.13 -1.23 -4.18
C ASN A 423 17.69 -2.31 -3.29
N ARG A 424 17.01 -3.45 -3.21
CA ARG A 424 17.49 -4.61 -2.44
C ARG A 424 18.82 -5.12 -2.99
N ALA A 425 18.99 -5.14 -4.31
CA ALA A 425 20.21 -5.66 -4.94
C ALA A 425 21.43 -4.79 -4.60
N TYR A 426 21.39 -3.49 -4.88
CA TYR A 426 22.58 -2.66 -4.67
C TYR A 426 22.86 -2.35 -3.20
N ILE A 427 21.86 -2.39 -2.29
CA ILE A 427 22.10 -2.29 -0.84
C ILE A 427 22.95 -3.47 -0.37
N ALA A 428 22.62 -4.69 -0.81
CA ALA A 428 23.40 -5.87 -0.46
C ALA A 428 24.79 -5.83 -1.11
N GLU A 429 24.90 -5.41 -2.38
CA GLU A 429 26.17 -5.24 -3.09
C GLU A 429 27.07 -4.17 -2.46
N ALA A 430 26.49 -3.15 -1.83
CA ALA A 430 27.22 -2.13 -1.09
C ALA A 430 27.78 -2.66 0.26
N GLY A 431 27.49 -3.91 0.64
CA GLY A 431 28.01 -4.52 1.87
C GLY A 431 27.21 -4.21 3.13
N ALA A 432 25.90 -3.95 3.02
CA ALA A 432 25.07 -3.65 4.18
C ALA A 432 24.93 -4.82 5.19
N ILE A 433 24.94 -6.07 4.70
CA ILE A 433 24.60 -7.27 5.49
C ILE A 433 25.53 -7.45 6.71
N PRO A 434 26.88 -7.45 6.59
CA PRO A 434 27.79 -7.59 7.74
C PRO A 434 27.60 -6.51 8.82
N HIS A 435 27.16 -5.30 8.43
CA HIS A 435 26.97 -4.21 9.37
C HIS A 435 25.59 -4.25 10.05
N LEU A 436 24.54 -4.64 9.31
CA LEU A 436 23.23 -4.93 9.88
C LEU A 436 23.32 -6.08 10.90
N LEU A 437 24.11 -7.12 10.59
CA LEU A 437 24.37 -8.25 11.48
C LEU A 437 24.81 -7.80 12.87
N LYS A 438 25.75 -6.86 12.96
CA LYS A 438 26.24 -6.30 14.24
C LYS A 438 25.15 -5.60 15.05
N LEU A 439 24.12 -5.07 14.39
CA LEU A 439 23.00 -4.41 15.05
C LEU A 439 21.93 -5.39 15.55
N LEU A 440 21.93 -6.65 15.10
CA LEU A 440 21.01 -7.67 15.63
C LEU A 440 21.28 -7.95 17.12
N SER A 441 22.53 -7.85 17.57
CA SER A 441 22.90 -7.99 18.98
C SER A 441 22.89 -6.67 19.76
N SER A 442 22.33 -5.59 19.20
CA SER A 442 22.29 -4.29 19.86
C SER A 442 21.37 -4.32 21.10
N PRO A 443 21.75 -3.70 22.23
CA PRO A 443 20.87 -3.54 23.38
C PRO A 443 19.76 -2.50 23.12
N ASN A 444 19.92 -1.64 22.11
CA ASN A 444 18.88 -0.72 21.67
C ASN A 444 17.84 -1.48 20.84
N SER A 445 16.61 -1.60 21.37
CA SER A 445 15.49 -2.30 20.75
C SER A 445 15.14 -1.77 19.36
N VAL A 446 15.22 -0.45 19.16
CA VAL A 446 14.92 0.19 17.87
C VAL A 446 15.99 -0.13 16.84
N ALA A 447 17.26 -0.19 17.25
CA ALA A 447 18.35 -0.57 16.36
C ALA A 447 18.23 -2.04 15.92
N GLN A 448 17.95 -2.94 16.87
CA GLN A 448 17.73 -4.37 16.59
C GLN A 448 16.55 -4.58 15.66
N GLU A 449 15.41 -3.94 15.94
CA GLU A 449 14.21 -4.03 15.12
C GLU A 449 14.44 -3.52 13.70
N ASN A 450 15.02 -2.32 13.55
CA ASN A 450 15.32 -1.79 12.22
C ASN A 450 16.29 -2.67 11.44
N SER A 451 17.27 -3.27 12.12
CA SER A 451 18.21 -4.18 11.49
C SER A 451 17.54 -5.46 10.99
N VAL A 452 16.75 -6.14 11.84
CA VAL A 452 16.08 -7.38 11.43
C VAL A 452 15.02 -7.13 10.36
N THR A 453 14.30 -6.00 10.39
CA THR A 453 13.38 -5.64 9.30
C THR A 453 14.13 -5.31 8.01
N ALA A 454 15.31 -4.69 8.07
CA ALA A 454 16.16 -4.50 6.88
C ALA A 454 16.60 -5.84 6.30
N MET A 455 17.03 -6.78 7.14
CA MET A 455 17.39 -8.15 6.74
C MET A 455 16.23 -8.89 6.07
N LEU A 456 15.03 -8.80 6.63
CA LEU A 456 13.79 -9.30 6.01
C LEU A 456 13.57 -8.70 4.63
N ASN A 457 13.62 -7.37 4.50
CA ASN A 457 13.37 -6.72 3.21
C ASN A 457 14.42 -7.11 2.16
N LEU A 458 15.67 -7.30 2.57
CA LEU A 458 16.74 -7.77 1.69
C LEU A 458 16.56 -9.23 1.29
N SER A 459 16.10 -10.11 2.19
CA SER A 459 15.91 -11.55 1.91
C SER A 459 14.80 -11.82 0.89
N ILE A 460 13.84 -10.91 0.72
CA ILE A 460 12.79 -11.03 -0.30
C ILE A 460 13.40 -11.15 -1.70
N TYR A 461 14.56 -10.54 -1.98
CA TYR A 461 15.23 -10.68 -3.26
C TYR A 461 16.10 -11.95 -3.33
N ASP A 462 15.82 -12.84 -4.27
CA ASP A 462 16.45 -14.17 -4.35
C ASP A 462 17.98 -14.14 -4.37
N LYS A 463 18.60 -13.23 -5.12
CA LYS A 463 20.07 -13.13 -5.19
C LYS A 463 20.72 -12.68 -3.88
N ASN A 464 19.96 -12.10 -2.96
CA ASN A 464 20.48 -11.71 -1.65
C ASN A 464 20.39 -12.85 -0.63
N LYS A 465 19.55 -13.87 -0.87
CA LYS A 465 19.39 -14.97 0.09
C LYS A 465 20.70 -15.73 0.32
N SER A 466 21.51 -15.95 -0.73
CA SER A 466 22.86 -16.53 -0.58
C SER A 466 23.78 -15.61 0.21
N ARG A 467 23.83 -14.31 -0.12
CA ARG A 467 24.62 -13.32 0.64
C ARG A 467 24.29 -13.29 2.13
N ILE A 468 23.01 -13.47 2.49
CA ILE A 468 22.58 -13.54 3.89
C ILE A 468 22.99 -14.87 4.53
N MET A 469 22.77 -15.99 3.83
CA MET A 469 23.05 -17.32 4.38
C MET A 469 24.54 -17.65 4.44
N ASP A 470 25.35 -17.07 3.56
CA ASP A 470 26.79 -17.32 3.47
C ASP A 470 27.60 -16.37 4.34
N GLU A 471 26.96 -15.34 4.93
CA GLU A 471 27.60 -14.46 5.92
C GLU A 471 27.74 -15.19 7.26
N ASP A 472 28.97 -15.27 7.77
CA ASP A 472 29.31 -16.00 8.98
C ASP A 472 28.51 -15.52 10.20
N GLY A 473 27.86 -16.46 10.90
CA GLY A 473 27.06 -16.17 12.09
C GLY A 473 25.71 -15.49 11.82
N CYS A 474 25.38 -15.18 10.56
CA CYS A 474 24.13 -14.47 10.24
C CYS A 474 22.87 -15.25 10.60
N LEU A 475 22.83 -16.55 10.30
CA LEU A 475 21.69 -17.40 10.64
C LEU A 475 21.49 -17.48 12.16
N GLY A 476 22.57 -17.71 12.91
CA GLY A 476 22.53 -17.78 14.37
C GLY A 476 22.00 -16.51 15.01
N LEU A 477 22.45 -15.32 14.56
CA LEU A 477 21.97 -14.03 15.09
C LEU A 477 20.51 -13.74 14.71
N ILE A 478 20.02 -14.17 13.54
CA ILE A 478 18.59 -14.09 13.20
C ILE A 478 17.76 -14.97 14.14
N VAL A 479 18.24 -16.18 14.45
CA VAL A 479 17.58 -17.09 15.40
C VAL A 479 17.64 -16.55 16.82
N GLU A 480 18.74 -15.92 17.23
CA GLU A 480 18.84 -15.24 18.53
C GLU A 480 17.80 -14.14 18.67
N VAL A 481 17.59 -13.31 17.64
CA VAL A 481 16.52 -12.28 17.63
C VAL A 481 15.13 -12.92 17.67
N LEU A 482 14.91 -14.07 17.04
CA LEU A 482 13.63 -14.78 17.12
C LEU A 482 13.32 -15.26 18.55
N ILE A 483 14.36 -15.73 19.27
CA ILE A 483 14.23 -16.26 20.63
C ILE A 483 14.15 -15.11 21.66
N PHE A 484 15.10 -14.17 21.62
CA PHE A 484 15.37 -13.17 22.66
C PHE A 484 15.16 -11.72 22.20
N GLY A 485 14.56 -11.49 21.03
CA GLY A 485 14.34 -10.15 20.50
C GLY A 485 13.58 -9.24 21.47
N HIS A 486 13.98 -7.97 21.56
CA HIS A 486 13.47 -6.99 22.53
C HIS A 486 12.01 -6.62 22.31
N THR A 487 11.51 -6.74 21.07
CA THR A 487 10.12 -6.43 20.70
C THR A 487 9.47 -7.61 20.00
N THR A 488 8.15 -7.72 20.12
CA THR A 488 7.37 -8.70 19.36
C THR A 488 7.59 -8.54 17.87
N GLU A 489 7.69 -7.30 17.38
CA GLU A 489 7.95 -7.03 15.96
C GLU A 489 9.34 -7.51 15.51
N ALA A 490 10.38 -7.37 16.34
CA ALA A 490 11.70 -7.89 16.02
C ALA A 490 11.67 -9.42 15.87
N ARG A 491 11.00 -10.12 16.79
CA ARG A 491 10.83 -11.58 16.75
C ARG A 491 10.04 -12.03 15.52
N GLU A 492 8.96 -11.33 15.19
CA GLU A 492 8.14 -11.62 14.01
C GLU A 492 8.88 -11.35 12.70
N ASN A 493 9.64 -10.26 12.63
CA ASN A 493 10.48 -9.97 11.45
C ASN A 493 11.61 -11.00 11.30
N ALA A 494 12.16 -11.54 12.40
CA ALA A 494 13.10 -12.65 12.35
C ALA A 494 12.45 -13.93 11.79
N ALA A 495 11.24 -14.28 12.26
CA ALA A 495 10.47 -15.40 11.73
C ALA A 495 10.15 -15.23 10.24
N ALA A 496 9.74 -14.02 9.81
CA ALA A 496 9.50 -13.69 8.41
C ALA A 496 10.79 -13.80 7.57
N THR A 497 11.95 -13.46 8.14
CA THR A 497 13.25 -13.61 7.46
C THR A 497 13.55 -15.10 7.25
N LEU A 498 13.38 -15.95 8.27
CA LEU A 498 13.55 -17.40 8.15
C LEU A 498 12.54 -18.02 7.18
N PHE A 499 11.29 -17.57 7.20
CA PHE A 499 10.28 -17.94 6.19
C PHE A 499 10.80 -17.64 4.78
N SER A 500 11.25 -16.40 4.53
CA SER A 500 11.79 -15.99 3.23
C SER A 500 12.99 -16.84 2.79
N LEU A 501 13.93 -17.11 3.69
CA LEU A 501 15.12 -17.92 3.42
C LEU A 501 14.77 -19.40 3.18
N SER A 502 13.81 -19.96 3.92
CA SER A 502 13.35 -21.35 3.79
C SER A 502 12.69 -21.69 2.45
N ALA A 503 12.40 -20.70 1.62
CA ALA A 503 11.95 -20.91 0.24
C ALA A 503 13.02 -21.63 -0.61
N VAL A 504 14.30 -21.45 -0.28
CA VAL A 504 15.43 -22.13 -0.96
C VAL A 504 15.66 -23.49 -0.31
N HIS A 505 15.72 -24.54 -1.14
CA HIS A 505 15.80 -25.92 -0.66
C HIS A 505 17.02 -26.18 0.25
N ASP A 506 18.19 -25.68 -0.15
CA ASP A 506 19.47 -25.94 0.54
C ASP A 506 19.56 -25.27 1.91
N TYR A 507 18.74 -24.24 2.16
CA TYR A 507 18.72 -23.54 3.44
C TYR A 507 17.80 -24.20 4.46
N LYS A 508 16.84 -25.03 4.03
CA LYS A 508 15.87 -25.67 4.93
C LYS A 508 16.52 -26.55 5.99
N LYS A 509 17.53 -27.32 5.60
CA LYS A 509 18.27 -28.17 6.54
C LYS A 509 19.09 -27.32 7.51
N ARG A 510 19.85 -26.35 6.98
CA ARG A 510 20.66 -25.41 7.78
C ARG A 510 19.82 -24.66 8.82
N ILE A 511 18.65 -24.14 8.42
CA ILE A 511 17.72 -23.44 9.33
C ILE A 511 17.18 -24.39 10.41
N ALA A 512 16.84 -25.62 10.07
CA ALA A 512 16.35 -26.59 11.05
C ALA A 512 17.45 -27.06 12.01
N ASP A 513 18.70 -27.17 11.54
CA ASP A 513 19.84 -27.59 12.35
C ASP A 513 20.34 -26.48 13.29
N GLU A 514 20.00 -25.21 13.03
CA GLU A 514 20.32 -24.08 13.90
C GLU A 514 19.59 -24.19 15.24
N GLY A 515 20.35 -24.09 16.34
CA GLY A 515 19.84 -24.35 17.68
C GLY A 515 18.71 -23.40 18.09
N GLY A 516 17.57 -23.94 18.49
CA GLY A 516 16.42 -23.16 18.96
C GLY A 516 15.55 -22.56 17.85
N ALA A 517 15.92 -22.69 16.58
CA ALA A 517 15.18 -22.10 15.46
C ALA A 517 13.75 -22.68 15.35
N VAL A 518 13.64 -24.01 15.39
CA VAL A 518 12.35 -24.71 15.24
C VAL A 518 11.49 -24.54 16.49
N GLU A 519 12.10 -24.60 17.67
CA GLU A 519 11.46 -24.36 18.96
C GLU A 519 10.85 -22.95 19.01
N ALA A 520 11.60 -21.93 18.58
CA ALA A 520 11.16 -20.56 18.62
C ALA A 520 10.05 -20.28 17.59
N LEU A 521 10.12 -20.87 16.39
CA LEU A 521 9.03 -20.83 15.42
C LEU A 521 7.76 -21.51 15.96
N ALA A 522 7.91 -22.67 16.63
CA ALA A 522 6.78 -23.37 17.26
C ALA A 522 6.17 -22.55 18.41
N GLY A 523 6.99 -21.87 19.22
CA GLY A 523 6.53 -20.93 20.24
C GLY A 523 5.77 -19.75 19.64
N LEU A 524 6.31 -19.12 18.59
CA LEU A 524 5.66 -17.98 17.92
C LEU A 524 4.34 -18.38 17.24
N LEU A 525 4.22 -19.61 16.74
CA LEU A 525 2.95 -20.14 16.23
C LEU A 525 1.86 -20.24 17.31
N ARG A 526 2.24 -20.50 18.57
CA ARG A 526 1.29 -20.61 19.68
C ARG A 526 0.92 -19.25 20.26
N GLU A 527 1.90 -18.37 20.45
CA GLU A 527 1.76 -17.17 21.28
C GLU A 527 1.87 -15.86 20.49
N GLY A 528 2.30 -15.90 19.23
CA GLY A 528 2.51 -14.71 18.40
C GLY A 528 1.22 -14.02 17.96
N THR A 529 1.35 -12.85 17.35
CA THR A 529 0.21 -12.14 16.72
C THR A 529 -0.27 -12.91 15.48
N PRO A 530 -1.43 -12.57 14.88
CA PRO A 530 -1.88 -13.22 13.65
C PRO A 530 -0.82 -13.21 12.53
N ARG A 531 -0.04 -12.12 12.40
CA ARG A 531 1.08 -12.03 11.47
C ARG A 531 2.21 -12.97 11.84
N GLY A 532 2.69 -12.90 13.08
CA GLY A 532 3.76 -13.76 13.58
C GLY A 532 3.45 -15.25 13.45
N ARG A 533 2.20 -15.65 13.75
CA ARG A 533 1.72 -17.03 13.56
C ARG A 533 1.74 -17.45 12.10
N LYS A 534 1.33 -16.56 11.18
CA LYS A 534 1.35 -16.84 9.74
C LYS A 534 2.76 -17.02 9.20
N ASP A 535 3.69 -16.15 9.59
CA ASP A 535 5.09 -16.26 9.19
C ASP A 535 5.72 -17.55 9.78
N ALA A 536 5.44 -17.85 11.05
CA ALA A 536 5.93 -19.04 11.73
C ALA A 536 5.41 -20.36 11.12
N VAL A 537 4.10 -20.49 10.89
CA VAL A 537 3.53 -21.72 10.30
C VAL A 537 4.05 -21.94 8.88
N THR A 538 4.25 -20.86 8.12
CA THR A 538 4.73 -20.96 6.73
C THR A 538 6.21 -21.35 6.69
N ALA A 539 7.03 -20.82 7.61
CA ALA A 539 8.41 -21.29 7.80
C ALA A 539 8.43 -22.78 8.16
N LEU A 540 7.66 -23.22 9.17
CA LEU A 540 7.59 -24.63 9.57
C LEU A 540 7.09 -25.54 8.44
N PHE A 541 6.11 -25.09 7.66
CA PHE A 541 5.66 -25.78 6.45
C PHE A 541 6.81 -25.95 5.44
N ASN A 542 7.54 -24.89 5.12
CA ASN A 542 8.68 -24.95 4.21
C ASN A 542 9.77 -25.90 4.72
N LEU A 543 10.11 -25.84 6.01
CA LEU A 543 11.09 -26.73 6.63
C LEU A 543 10.65 -28.19 6.56
N SER A 544 9.36 -28.48 6.70
CA SER A 544 8.81 -29.85 6.62
C SER A 544 8.92 -30.50 5.23
N THR A 545 9.16 -29.71 4.18
CA THR A 545 9.38 -30.24 2.83
C THR A 545 10.72 -30.97 2.69
N HIS A 546 11.68 -30.68 3.58
CA HIS A 546 12.97 -31.38 3.62
C HIS A 546 12.88 -32.59 4.56
N THR A 547 13.07 -33.79 4.03
CA THR A 547 12.75 -35.04 4.75
C THR A 547 13.61 -35.33 5.97
N ASP A 548 14.79 -34.72 6.05
CA ASP A 548 15.72 -34.87 7.18
C ASP A 548 15.31 -34.03 8.39
N ASN A 549 14.51 -32.97 8.17
CA ASN A 549 14.11 -32.06 9.23
C ASN A 549 13.07 -32.67 10.18
N CYS A 550 12.42 -33.77 9.78
CA CYS A 550 11.32 -34.38 10.53
C CYS A 550 11.71 -34.73 11.98
N ALA A 551 12.86 -35.37 12.19
CA ALA A 551 13.30 -35.75 13.54
C ALA A 551 13.51 -34.53 14.45
N ARG A 552 14.11 -33.46 13.90
CA ARG A 552 14.29 -32.19 14.59
C ARG A 552 12.95 -31.53 14.91
N MET A 553 12.06 -31.42 13.93
CA MET A 553 10.72 -30.85 14.13
C MET A 553 9.92 -31.56 15.22
N VAL A 554 10.06 -32.88 15.33
CA VAL A 554 9.45 -33.65 16.42
C VAL A 554 10.10 -33.31 17.76
N ALA A 555 11.44 -33.35 17.84
CA ALA A 555 12.18 -33.07 19.09
C ALA A 555 11.93 -31.64 19.62
N SER A 556 11.77 -30.68 18.73
CA SER A 556 11.55 -29.26 19.04
C SER A 556 10.10 -28.90 19.38
N GLY A 557 9.19 -29.87 19.45
CA GLY A 557 7.77 -29.64 19.78
C GLY A 557 6.96 -28.97 18.67
N ALA A 558 7.47 -28.93 17.43
CA ALA A 558 6.74 -28.31 16.32
C ALA A 558 5.46 -29.07 15.98
N VAL A 559 5.43 -30.39 16.15
CA VAL A 559 4.23 -31.21 15.93
C VAL A 559 3.07 -30.77 16.83
N THR A 560 3.32 -30.61 18.13
CA THR A 560 2.30 -30.14 19.10
C THR A 560 1.78 -28.75 18.72
N ALA A 561 2.67 -27.82 18.33
CA ALA A 561 2.28 -26.49 17.89
C ALA A 561 1.43 -26.51 16.60
N LEU A 562 1.80 -27.35 15.62
CA LEU A 562 1.06 -27.51 14.38
C LEU A 562 -0.33 -28.14 14.60
N VAL A 563 -0.45 -29.11 15.51
CA VAL A 563 -1.74 -29.70 15.87
C VAL A 563 -2.64 -28.67 16.53
N ALA A 564 -2.12 -27.86 17.45
CA ALA A 564 -2.88 -26.76 18.05
C ALA A 564 -3.35 -25.72 17.01
N ALA A 565 -2.52 -25.44 16.00
CA ALA A 565 -2.82 -24.49 14.93
C ALA A 565 -3.94 -24.95 13.97
N LEU A 566 -4.32 -26.24 13.95
CA LEU A 566 -5.43 -26.74 13.12
C LEU A 566 -6.78 -26.10 13.47
N GLY A 567 -6.95 -25.63 14.72
CA GLY A 567 -8.15 -24.92 15.17
C GLY A 567 -8.10 -23.40 14.98
N THR A 568 -7.02 -22.86 14.42
CA THR A 568 -6.81 -21.41 14.31
C THR A 568 -7.01 -20.93 12.88
N GLU A 569 -7.95 -20.02 12.67
CA GLU A 569 -8.21 -19.43 11.36
C GLU A 569 -6.98 -18.69 10.80
N GLY A 570 -6.78 -18.77 9.48
CA GLY A 570 -5.65 -18.15 8.79
C GLY A 570 -4.34 -18.96 8.75
N VAL A 571 -4.14 -19.92 9.67
CA VAL A 571 -2.92 -20.77 9.74
C VAL A 571 -3.19 -22.28 9.62
N ALA A 572 -4.44 -22.71 9.77
CA ALA A 572 -4.80 -24.13 9.80
C ALA A 572 -4.48 -24.88 8.48
N GLU A 573 -4.53 -24.20 7.33
CA GLU A 573 -4.20 -24.82 6.04
C GLU A 573 -2.72 -25.19 5.94
N GLU A 574 -1.81 -24.27 6.27
CA GLU A 574 -0.37 -24.52 6.29
C GLU A 574 0.00 -25.53 7.37
N ALA A 575 -0.66 -25.47 8.54
CA ALA A 575 -0.47 -26.45 9.61
C ALA A 575 -0.84 -27.88 9.15
N ALA A 576 -2.01 -28.06 8.52
CA ALA A 576 -2.41 -29.33 7.94
C ALA A 576 -1.45 -29.78 6.84
N GLY A 577 -0.95 -28.85 6.02
CA GLY A 577 0.06 -29.12 5.01
C GLY A 577 1.36 -29.65 5.58
N ALA A 578 1.86 -29.04 6.66
CA ALA A 578 3.11 -29.42 7.32
C ALA A 578 2.97 -30.80 7.97
N LEU A 579 1.85 -31.02 8.68
CA LEU A 579 1.54 -32.33 9.26
C LEU A 579 1.48 -33.42 8.19
N ALA A 580 0.84 -33.16 7.04
CA ALA A 580 0.76 -34.11 5.91
C ALA A 580 2.13 -34.47 5.29
N LEU A 581 3.16 -33.66 5.52
CA LEU A 581 4.54 -33.96 5.13
C LEU A 581 5.29 -34.70 6.23
N ILE A 582 5.14 -34.27 7.48
CA ILE A 582 5.76 -34.88 8.67
C ILE A 582 5.35 -36.34 8.82
N VAL A 583 4.06 -36.66 8.68
CA VAL A 583 3.54 -38.03 8.87
C VAL A 583 4.03 -39.03 7.81
N ARG A 584 4.63 -38.57 6.71
CA ARG A 584 5.24 -39.49 5.71
C ARG A 584 6.49 -40.18 6.24
N ARG A 585 7.03 -39.71 7.36
CA ARG A 585 8.18 -40.32 8.04
C ARG A 585 7.65 -41.08 9.27
N PRO A 586 8.12 -42.30 9.55
CA PRO A 586 7.63 -43.09 10.69
C PRO A 586 7.70 -42.35 12.03
N ILE A 587 8.82 -41.65 12.30
CA ILE A 587 9.02 -40.85 13.52
C ILE A 587 7.97 -39.74 13.62
N GLY A 588 7.66 -39.08 12.50
CA GLY A 588 6.65 -38.03 12.43
C GLY A 588 5.22 -38.58 12.57
N ALA A 589 4.93 -39.72 11.96
CA ALA A 589 3.63 -40.39 12.06
C ALA A 589 3.35 -40.81 13.51
N GLU A 590 4.33 -41.37 14.19
CA GLU A 590 4.24 -41.75 15.60
C GLU A 590 4.03 -40.51 16.49
N ALA A 591 4.79 -39.44 16.27
CA ALA A 591 4.64 -38.19 17.02
C ALA A 591 3.24 -37.58 16.86
N VAL A 592 2.76 -37.44 15.62
CA VAL A 592 1.40 -36.93 15.35
C VAL A 592 0.33 -37.88 15.87
N GLY A 593 0.57 -39.20 15.85
CA GLY A 593 -0.34 -40.20 16.39
C GLY A 593 -0.48 -40.18 17.91
N ARG A 594 0.49 -39.61 18.65
CA ARG A 594 0.42 -39.42 20.10
C ARG A 594 -0.38 -38.18 20.50
N GLU A 595 -0.50 -37.20 19.61
CA GLU A 595 -1.27 -35.97 19.85
C GLU A 595 -2.78 -36.27 19.80
N GLU A 596 -3.46 -36.10 20.95
CA GLU A 596 -4.87 -36.45 21.11
C GLU A 596 -5.77 -35.65 20.16
N MET A 597 -5.46 -34.36 19.98
CA MET A 597 -6.24 -33.43 19.16
C MET A 597 -5.93 -33.50 17.66
N ALA A 598 -4.92 -34.29 17.23
CA ALA A 598 -4.51 -34.34 15.83
C ALA A 598 -5.61 -34.86 14.91
N VAL A 599 -6.25 -35.99 15.27
CA VAL A 599 -7.32 -36.58 14.46
C VAL A 599 -8.54 -35.66 14.42
N ALA A 600 -8.94 -35.10 15.57
CA ALA A 600 -10.07 -34.18 15.66
C ALA A 600 -9.86 -32.91 14.82
N GLY A 601 -8.67 -32.29 14.92
CA GLY A 601 -8.31 -31.10 14.15
C GLY A 601 -8.28 -31.37 12.63
N LEU A 602 -7.71 -32.50 12.20
CA LEU A 602 -7.69 -32.88 10.78
C LEU A 602 -9.10 -33.15 10.24
N LEU A 603 -9.99 -33.76 11.03
CA LEU A 603 -11.40 -33.92 10.66
C LEU A 603 -12.15 -32.58 10.59
N GLY A 604 -11.83 -31.64 11.49
CA GLY A 604 -12.30 -30.26 11.41
C GLY A 604 -11.91 -29.60 10.08
N MET A 605 -10.65 -29.76 9.67
CA MET A 605 -10.17 -29.28 8.37
C MET A 605 -10.83 -29.98 7.17
N MET A 606 -11.20 -31.25 7.28
CA MET A 606 -12.00 -31.93 6.25
C MET A 606 -13.42 -31.38 6.13
N ARG A 607 -14.02 -30.88 7.22
CA ARG A 607 -15.36 -30.28 7.24
C ARG A 607 -15.33 -28.87 6.63
N CYS A 608 -14.54 -27.99 7.23
CA CYS A 608 -14.65 -26.53 7.02
C CYS A 608 -13.46 -25.92 6.27
N GLY A 609 -12.44 -26.70 5.91
CA GLY A 609 -11.23 -26.19 5.25
C GLY A 609 -11.43 -25.84 3.76
N THR A 610 -10.46 -25.10 3.21
CA THR A 610 -10.33 -24.87 1.77
C THR A 610 -10.15 -26.19 1.01
N PRO A 611 -10.31 -26.23 -0.33
CA PRO A 611 -10.05 -27.44 -1.11
C PRO A 611 -8.65 -28.03 -0.87
N ARG A 612 -7.64 -27.18 -0.67
CA ARG A 612 -6.26 -27.57 -0.37
C ARG A 612 -6.10 -28.04 1.08
N GLY A 613 -6.72 -27.35 2.04
CA GLY A 613 -6.78 -27.78 3.44
C GLY A 613 -7.42 -29.15 3.62
N LYS A 614 -8.57 -29.39 2.95
CA LYS A 614 -9.26 -30.69 2.91
C LYS A 614 -8.35 -31.78 2.33
N GLU A 615 -7.67 -31.48 1.23
CA GLU A 615 -6.73 -32.43 0.61
C GLU A 615 -5.56 -32.79 1.54
N ASN A 616 -4.97 -31.80 2.21
CA ASN A 616 -3.87 -32.00 3.15
C ASN A 616 -4.34 -32.82 4.35
N ALA A 617 -5.53 -32.52 4.88
CA ALA A 617 -6.09 -33.25 6.01
C ALA A 617 -6.32 -34.73 5.72
N VAL A 618 -6.93 -35.07 4.57
CA VAL A 618 -7.11 -36.48 4.17
C VAL A 618 -5.76 -37.17 3.91
N ALA A 619 -4.78 -36.43 3.38
CA ALA A 619 -3.44 -36.98 3.18
C ALA A 619 -2.77 -37.36 4.50
N ALA A 620 -2.88 -36.48 5.50
CA ALA A 620 -2.33 -36.70 6.82
C ALA A 620 -2.97 -37.91 7.50
N LEU A 621 -4.31 -38.00 7.49
CA LEU A 621 -5.06 -39.13 8.07
C LEU A 621 -4.75 -40.46 7.37
N LEU A 622 -4.66 -40.47 6.03
CA LEU A 622 -4.29 -41.67 5.28
C LEU A 622 -2.91 -42.19 5.66
N GLU A 623 -1.95 -41.28 5.79
CA GLU A 623 -0.57 -41.66 6.10
C GLU A 623 -0.41 -42.03 7.58
N LEU A 624 -1.16 -41.41 8.49
CA LEU A 624 -1.27 -41.85 9.89
C LEU A 624 -1.76 -43.31 9.98
N CYS A 625 -2.76 -43.70 9.19
CA CYS A 625 -3.23 -45.10 9.18
C CYS A 625 -2.19 -46.10 8.65
N ARG A 626 -1.24 -45.64 7.83
CA ARG A 626 -0.19 -46.49 7.24
C ARG A 626 1.04 -46.61 8.13
N SER A 627 1.42 -45.50 8.77
CA SER A 627 2.74 -45.34 9.37
C SER A 627 2.70 -44.95 10.86
N GLY A 628 1.53 -44.61 11.41
CA GLY A 628 1.35 -44.12 12.79
C GLY A 628 1.07 -45.20 13.85
N GLY A 629 1.06 -46.49 13.45
CA GLY A 629 0.80 -47.62 14.35
C GLY A 629 -0.69 -47.91 14.60
N THR A 630 -0.96 -49.02 15.26
CA THR A 630 -2.33 -49.56 15.43
C THR A 630 -3.24 -48.62 16.22
N ALA A 631 -2.75 -48.01 17.31
CA ALA A 631 -3.52 -47.08 18.13
C ALA A 631 -3.94 -45.81 17.38
N ALA A 632 -3.05 -45.25 16.55
CA ALA A 632 -3.36 -44.08 15.73
C ALA A 632 -4.39 -44.42 14.64
N THR A 633 -4.23 -45.57 13.97
CA THR A 633 -5.19 -46.09 13.00
C THR A 633 -6.56 -46.29 13.64
N GLU A 634 -6.62 -46.96 14.79
CA GLU A 634 -7.87 -47.19 15.52
C GLU A 634 -8.56 -45.88 15.88
N ARG A 635 -7.82 -44.86 16.33
CA ARG A 635 -8.37 -43.53 16.63
C ARG A 635 -8.96 -42.87 15.39
N VAL A 636 -8.29 -42.95 14.24
CA VAL A 636 -8.81 -42.42 12.98
C VAL A 636 -10.09 -43.14 12.58
N LEU A 637 -10.10 -44.48 12.64
CA LEU A 637 -11.24 -45.30 12.24
C LEU A 637 -12.45 -45.16 13.17
N LYS A 638 -12.24 -45.02 14.48
CA LYS A 638 -13.32 -44.78 15.45
C LYS A 638 -13.81 -43.34 15.49
N ALA A 639 -13.19 -42.44 14.71
CA ALA A 639 -13.53 -41.03 14.79
C ALA A 639 -14.92 -40.72 14.19
N PRO A 640 -15.78 -40.00 14.92
CA PRO A 640 -17.14 -39.72 14.48
C PRO A 640 -17.14 -38.86 13.21
N ALA A 641 -18.06 -39.20 12.30
CA ALA A 641 -18.26 -38.56 11.00
C ALA A 641 -17.16 -38.78 9.94
N LEU A 642 -16.13 -39.60 10.17
CA LEU A 642 -15.13 -39.91 9.13
C LEU A 642 -15.78 -40.46 7.86
N ALA A 643 -16.69 -41.43 7.97
CA ALA A 643 -17.37 -42.04 6.82
C ALA A 643 -18.16 -41.02 5.99
N GLY A 644 -18.95 -40.16 6.66
CA GLY A 644 -19.71 -39.09 5.98
C GLY A 644 -18.80 -38.06 5.30
N LEU A 645 -17.69 -37.69 5.94
CA LEU A 645 -16.72 -36.75 5.34
C LEU A 645 -15.99 -37.35 4.15
N LEU A 646 -15.65 -38.64 4.19
CA LEU A 646 -15.06 -39.34 3.06
C LEU A 646 -16.02 -39.38 1.88
N GLN A 647 -17.30 -39.69 2.10
CA GLN A 647 -18.32 -39.64 1.05
C GLN A 647 -18.44 -38.23 0.45
N THR A 648 -18.59 -37.20 1.27
CA THR A 648 -18.65 -35.81 0.80
C THR A 648 -17.44 -35.43 -0.04
N LEU A 649 -16.23 -35.81 0.39
CA LEU A 649 -14.99 -35.50 -0.35
C LEU A 649 -14.84 -36.32 -1.64
N LEU A 650 -15.40 -37.52 -1.72
CA LEU A 650 -15.42 -38.31 -2.96
C LEU A 650 -16.26 -37.65 -4.05
N PHE A 651 -17.30 -36.90 -3.68
CA PHE A 651 -18.15 -36.16 -4.63
C PHE A 651 -17.65 -34.74 -4.89
N THR A 652 -17.26 -34.00 -3.85
CA THR A 652 -16.99 -32.55 -3.92
C THR A 652 -15.49 -32.17 -3.93
N GLY A 653 -14.60 -33.13 -3.65
CA GLY A 653 -13.17 -32.86 -3.48
C GLY A 653 -12.39 -32.70 -4.80
N THR A 654 -11.18 -32.12 -4.69
CA THR A 654 -10.21 -32.06 -5.80
C THR A 654 -9.87 -33.46 -6.34
N LYS A 655 -9.33 -33.57 -7.57
CA LYS A 655 -8.86 -34.86 -8.12
C LYS A 655 -7.89 -35.59 -7.18
N ARG A 656 -7.06 -34.87 -6.43
CA ARG A 656 -6.11 -35.46 -5.47
C ARG A 656 -6.76 -35.77 -4.13
N ALA A 657 -7.67 -34.92 -3.64
CA ALA A 657 -8.46 -35.21 -2.45
C ALA A 657 -9.32 -36.47 -2.63
N ARG A 658 -10.01 -36.62 -3.77
CA ARG A 658 -10.82 -37.82 -4.10
C ARG A 658 -10.00 -39.10 -4.10
N ARG A 659 -8.83 -39.11 -4.74
CA ARG A 659 -7.93 -40.28 -4.77
C ARG A 659 -7.45 -40.68 -3.36
N LYS A 660 -7.12 -39.70 -2.52
CA LYS A 660 -6.70 -39.95 -1.14
C LYS A 660 -7.87 -40.41 -0.27
N ALA A 661 -9.05 -39.81 -0.43
CA ALA A 661 -10.28 -40.20 0.27
C ALA A 661 -10.68 -41.64 -0.08
N ALA A 662 -10.65 -42.02 -1.36
CA ALA A 662 -10.89 -43.40 -1.80
C ALA A 662 -9.88 -44.39 -1.20
N SER A 663 -8.62 -43.97 -1.04
CA SER A 663 -7.59 -44.81 -0.43
C SER A 663 -7.80 -44.97 1.07
N LEU A 664 -8.19 -43.90 1.78
CA LEU A 664 -8.53 -43.95 3.20
C LEU A 664 -9.81 -44.76 3.45
N ALA A 665 -10.83 -44.64 2.58
CA ALA A 665 -12.04 -45.45 2.63
C ALA A 665 -11.76 -46.95 2.47
N ARG A 666 -10.80 -47.34 1.59
CA ARG A 666 -10.38 -48.74 1.47
C ARG A 666 -9.69 -49.27 2.73
N VAL A 667 -8.89 -48.44 3.40
CA VAL A 667 -8.28 -48.81 4.69
C VAL A 667 -9.37 -48.99 5.74
N PHE A 668 -10.34 -48.07 5.78
CA PHE A 668 -11.50 -48.12 6.67
C PHE A 668 -12.31 -49.41 6.51
N GLN A 669 -12.70 -49.73 5.27
CA GLN A 669 -13.47 -50.95 4.95
C GLN A 669 -12.71 -52.25 5.29
N ARG A 670 -11.40 -52.29 5.03
CA ARG A 670 -10.58 -53.48 5.37
C ARG A 670 -10.53 -53.73 6.87
N CYS A 671 -10.43 -52.67 7.67
CA CYS A 671 -10.38 -52.77 9.11
C CYS A 671 -11.75 -53.10 9.72
N GLU A 672 -12.85 -52.56 9.17
CA GLU A 672 -14.21 -52.95 9.58
C GLU A 672 -14.49 -54.43 9.27
N ASN A 673 -14.13 -54.90 8.07
CA ASN A 673 -14.28 -56.30 7.70
C ASN A 673 -13.40 -57.23 8.57
N ALA A 674 -12.19 -56.81 8.92
CA ALA A 674 -11.33 -57.55 9.84
C ALA A 674 -11.91 -57.61 11.26
N ALA A 675 -12.55 -56.54 11.75
CA ALA A 675 -13.23 -56.53 13.04
C ALA A 675 -14.49 -57.41 13.06
N LEU A 676 -15.22 -57.50 11.95
CA LEU A 676 -16.38 -58.38 11.78
C LEU A 676 -15.99 -59.87 11.69
N HIS A 677 -14.82 -60.19 11.13
CA HIS A 677 -14.33 -61.57 11.03
C HIS A 677 -13.64 -62.10 12.30
N PHE A 678 -13.17 -61.23 13.22
CA PHE A 678 -12.49 -61.62 14.47
C PHE A 678 -13.40 -61.73 15.71
N GLY A 679 -14.72 -61.60 15.55
CA GLY A 679 -15.71 -61.85 16.62
C GLY A 679 -15.81 -63.31 17.09
N GLY A 680 -14.97 -64.22 16.56
CA GLY A 680 -14.86 -65.60 17.01
C GLY A 680 -13.42 -66.11 16.90
N LEU A 681 -12.83 -66.46 18.05
CA LEU A 681 -11.52 -67.10 18.26
C LEU A 681 -10.27 -66.23 18.10
N GLY A 682 -9.63 -65.95 19.23
CA GLY A 682 -8.30 -65.35 19.29
C GLY A 682 -7.18 -66.38 19.16
N VAL A 683 -6.15 -66.06 18.37
CA VAL A 683 -4.71 -66.38 18.55
C VAL A 683 -3.93 -65.35 17.72
N GLY A 684 -2.87 -64.76 18.29
CA GLY A 684 -2.05 -63.76 17.62
C GLY A 684 -1.14 -64.34 16.53
N TYR A 685 -0.86 -63.54 15.48
CA TYR A 685 0.30 -63.73 14.62
C TYR A 685 0.86 -62.38 14.11
N ALA A 686 2.18 -62.36 14.03
CA ALA A 686 3.05 -61.21 13.80
C ALA A 686 2.91 -60.58 12.41
N PHE A 687 3.09 -59.26 12.36
CA PHE A 687 3.37 -58.52 11.12
C PHE A 687 4.72 -58.99 10.54
N ALA A 688 4.67 -59.92 9.58
CA ALA A 688 5.83 -60.26 8.76
C ALA A 688 6.01 -59.20 7.67
N ARG A 689 7.06 -58.40 7.87
CA ARG A 689 7.75 -57.58 6.88
C ARG A 689 8.32 -58.50 5.78
N ASN A 690 8.25 -58.10 4.51
CA ASN A 690 9.30 -58.48 3.57
C ASN A 690 9.48 -57.48 2.42
N SER A 691 10.76 -57.18 2.21
CA SER A 691 11.36 -56.39 1.14
C SER A 691 11.88 -57.34 0.05
N SER A 692 11.96 -56.83 -1.19
CA SER A 692 12.88 -57.21 -2.29
C SER A 692 13.00 -58.67 -2.76
N ALA A 693 12.71 -58.94 -4.05
CA ALA A 693 13.71 -59.25 -5.09
C ALA A 693 13.07 -59.88 -6.34
N ASN A 694 13.60 -59.50 -7.51
CA ASN A 694 13.40 -60.08 -8.84
C ASN A 694 13.68 -61.60 -8.86
N THR A 695 12.91 -62.35 -9.66
CA THR A 695 13.44 -63.23 -10.73
C THR A 695 12.31 -63.74 -11.64
N ASP A 696 12.61 -63.74 -12.94
CA ASP A 696 11.85 -64.29 -14.06
C ASP A 696 11.58 -65.80 -13.93
N ALA A 697 10.44 -66.27 -14.45
CA ALA A 697 10.36 -67.34 -15.45
C ALA A 697 8.91 -67.66 -15.85
N SER A 698 8.69 -67.62 -17.16
CA SER A 698 7.64 -68.18 -18.02
C SER A 698 6.68 -69.22 -17.45
N PHE A 699 5.39 -69.12 -17.78
CA PHE A 699 4.73 -70.07 -18.69
C PHE A 699 3.44 -69.49 -19.30
N SER A 700 3.24 -69.82 -20.57
CA SER A 700 2.34 -69.32 -21.60
C SER A 700 0.96 -69.99 -21.62
N SER A 701 -0.05 -69.27 -22.12
CA SER A 701 -1.13 -69.72 -23.04
C SER A 701 -2.26 -68.68 -23.01
N GLU A 702 -2.34 -67.76 -23.99
CA GLU A 702 -3.30 -67.80 -25.13
C GLU A 702 -4.68 -67.21 -24.69
N VAL A 703 -5.37 -66.24 -25.33
CA VAL A 703 -5.67 -65.98 -26.74
C VAL A 703 -6.23 -64.53 -26.89
N SER A 704 -5.98 -63.93 -28.06
CA SER A 704 -6.78 -62.91 -28.80
C SER A 704 -6.84 -61.43 -28.40
N MET A 705 -6.39 -60.62 -29.37
CA MET A 705 -6.56 -59.19 -29.55
C MET A 705 -8.02 -58.79 -29.86
N GLN A 706 -8.41 -57.56 -29.52
CA GLN A 706 -8.69 -56.50 -30.52
C GLN A 706 -9.01 -55.16 -29.85
N MET A 707 -8.25 -54.13 -30.22
CA MET A 707 -8.70 -52.73 -30.15
C MET A 707 -9.69 -52.48 -31.31
N PRO A 708 -10.50 -51.41 -31.20
CA PRO A 708 -10.38 -50.39 -32.23
C PRO A 708 -10.33 -48.96 -31.67
N ILE A 709 -9.43 -48.18 -32.24
CA ILE A 709 -9.47 -46.72 -32.27
C ILE A 709 -10.14 -46.33 -33.59
N SER A 710 -11.20 -45.51 -33.53
CA SER A 710 -11.63 -44.64 -34.62
C SER A 710 -12.23 -43.35 -34.04
N VAL A 711 -11.67 -42.22 -34.43
CA VAL A 711 -12.09 -40.82 -34.16
C VAL A 711 -12.62 -40.25 -35.51
N PRO A 712 -13.08 -38.99 -35.63
CA PRO A 712 -14.28 -38.28 -35.15
C PRO A 712 -15.23 -37.86 -36.31
N VAL A 713 -16.41 -37.27 -36.02
CA VAL A 713 -17.01 -36.20 -36.87
C VAL A 713 -17.83 -35.22 -36.00
N LEU A 714 -17.50 -33.93 -36.18
CA LEU A 714 -18.13 -32.64 -35.78
C LEU A 714 -18.27 -32.29 -34.30
#